data_AF-A0A2H0DRW3-F1
#
_entry.id   AF-A0A2H0DRW3-F1
#
_cell.length_a   1.000
_cell.length_b   1.000
_cell.length_c   1.000
_cell.angle_alpha   90.00
_cell.angle_beta   90.00
_cell.angle_gamma   90.00
#
_symmetry.space_group_name_H-M   'P 1'
#
loop_
_entity.id
_entity.type
_entity.pdbx_description
1 polymer ?
#
loop_
_entity_poly.entity_id
_entity_poly.type
_entity_poly.pdbx_seq_one_letter_code
_entity_poly.pdbx_strand_id
1 'polypeptide(L)'
;MNLLLATLFFLTLPGPALRAAESSVDPGRGAAVLLEDAFTEKGLTLLHRRGFVSLASTGKTRTVAFVQWPLFEDLLKYEASYREFLDLYRRNRRALAVDGSLEDLRTLQRRPLGGLMTPSLRAAVDVLAVMLREAGELDKRLAASPEGKHLMRTRWGEEFFEARSAAWISAPEAAAGEFTQEIFSRGLSESPERRHVLEHLAAVYHSEDWTRHMPAYLADQRKLWTVFETRGRLRELERSTTLRDDVKALAAVLAGLEKDRGSIERLREVLSVKTPEPQGPVVRFSGPELHIFAEDGSSTLDTGDTAVVSMAYWVYGVADGQQIDISELGFVDRGWAGIENRFQRKLRAGNGGPYTFTAKLPVRTDDAVTYRLRISADGAETLSREVEIQPSPRYREMLALAAEADREASSCMLSDALSRYDAAIEDLKPSASKPRFARLLKHVEERRRTVQRQSELRERLDAAIDGARLFASKEQCDFRFDRARNALSLLADLPAGCDAIPEGVSSSLSKTLRELMIASQRRREAQDAFDRAVKKGRELESRCRTDQAVSLYAGALALLDADDQTRCGEWEQTYTLVRIEDLPRATGAARIEEALRSVAADAEKKFAEGDVRGALELLLPNLAKVEALPDASCYDSSKGKLAELAETYGAALTPGSMKKGSEAAGLSKDDPGSEVQSVLKEKARRDSERRAAAAAQRERQAPSTAAPEGP
;
A
#
# COMPACT_ATOMS: atom_id res chain seq x y z
N MET A 1 43.18 30.67 79.45
CA MET A 1 44.36 31.40 78.97
C MET A 1 44.74 30.83 77.61
N ASN A 2 44.45 31.59 76.55
CA ASN A 2 45.13 31.68 75.24
C ASN A 2 45.67 30.44 74.46
N LEU A 3 45.11 30.31 73.24
CA LEU A 3 45.76 30.35 71.90
C LEU A 3 46.35 29.09 71.22
N LEU A 4 45.99 29.01 69.92
CA LEU A 4 46.73 28.52 68.73
C LEU A 4 46.81 27.00 68.44
N LEU A 5 46.14 26.53 67.39
CA LEU A 5 46.67 26.47 66.01
C LEU A 5 45.71 25.69 65.09
N ALA A 6 45.04 26.42 64.19
CA ALA A 6 44.37 25.89 63.02
C ALA A 6 45.24 26.24 61.80
N THR A 7 45.93 25.26 61.23
CA THR A 7 46.62 25.41 59.95
C THR A 7 46.75 24.04 59.30
N LEU A 8 45.79 23.69 58.45
CA LEU A 8 45.99 22.69 57.40
C LEU A 8 45.25 23.18 56.15
N PHE A 9 46.10 23.73 55.28
CA PHE A 9 45.90 24.23 53.93
C PHE A 9 44.86 23.46 53.12
N PHE A 10 43.79 24.17 52.74
CA PHE A 10 43.03 23.91 51.52
C PHE A 10 43.97 24.10 50.31
N LEU A 11 44.34 22.99 49.67
CA LEU A 11 44.88 22.98 48.30
C LEU A 11 43.70 22.77 47.34
N THR A 12 42.91 23.83 47.14
CA THR A 12 42.09 24.01 45.94
C THR A 12 42.86 24.94 45.01
N LEU A 13 43.34 24.40 43.89
CA LEU A 13 43.95 25.18 42.83
C LEU A 13 42.93 26.24 42.34
N PRO A 14 43.21 27.55 42.47
CA PRO A 14 42.40 28.56 41.84
C PRO A 14 42.75 28.56 40.35
N GLY A 15 41.81 28.13 39.51
CA GLY A 15 41.96 28.20 38.06
C GLY A 15 42.13 29.66 37.58
N PRO A 16 42.85 29.90 36.47
CA PRO A 16 43.11 31.24 35.93
C PRO A 16 41.84 32.03 35.56
N ALA A 17 40.68 31.37 35.40
CA ALA A 17 39.40 32.00 35.05
C ALA A 17 38.81 32.90 36.15
N LEU A 18 39.03 32.59 37.43
CA LEU A 18 38.58 33.45 38.55
C LEU A 18 39.39 34.76 38.63
N ARG A 19 40.70 34.70 38.34
CA ARG A 19 41.57 35.89 38.36
C ARG A 19 41.30 36.88 37.22
N ALA A 20 40.71 36.44 36.11
CA ALA A 20 40.32 37.34 35.02
C ALA A 20 38.96 38.01 35.28
N ALA A 21 38.01 37.29 35.90
CA ALA A 21 36.69 37.81 36.25
C ALA A 21 36.72 38.85 37.39
N GLU A 22 37.66 38.73 38.34
CA GLU A 22 37.88 39.73 39.40
C GLU A 22 38.42 41.07 38.88
N SER A 23 38.87 41.15 37.61
CA SER A 23 39.47 42.37 37.03
C SER A 23 38.53 43.19 36.14
N SER A 24 37.33 42.69 35.82
CA SER A 24 36.37 43.42 34.99
C SER A 24 35.15 43.88 35.78
N VAL A 25 34.89 45.18 35.80
CA VAL A 25 33.72 45.81 36.46
C VAL A 25 32.39 45.44 35.79
N ASP A 26 32.41 44.84 34.59
CA ASP A 26 31.23 44.45 33.79
C ASP A 26 31.02 42.92 33.76
N PRO A 27 29.95 42.40 34.39
CA PRO A 27 29.57 40.99 34.37
C PRO A 27 29.44 40.40 32.95
N GLY A 28 28.96 41.17 31.98
CA GLY A 28 28.79 40.70 30.61
C GLY A 28 30.12 40.44 29.90
N ARG A 29 31.18 41.18 30.27
CA ARG A 29 32.55 40.95 29.76
C ARG A 29 33.17 39.74 30.42
N GLY A 30 33.00 39.57 31.73
CA GLY A 30 33.41 38.36 32.44
C GLY A 30 32.77 37.10 31.87
N ALA A 31 31.46 37.17 31.55
CA ALA A 31 30.71 36.09 30.91
C ALA A 31 31.26 35.74 29.51
N ALA A 32 31.65 36.75 28.71
CA ALA A 32 32.26 36.50 27.41
C ALA A 32 33.61 35.79 27.52
N VAL A 33 34.48 36.24 28.45
CA VAL A 33 35.79 35.61 28.71
C VAL A 33 35.62 34.16 29.16
N LEU A 34 34.70 33.90 30.09
CA LEU A 34 34.40 32.53 30.56
C LEU A 34 33.98 31.61 29.41
N LEU A 35 33.12 32.08 28.50
CA LEU A 35 32.69 31.31 27.34
C LEU A 35 33.80 31.15 26.29
N GLU A 36 34.68 32.15 26.11
CA GLU A 36 35.84 32.04 25.23
C GLU A 36 36.87 31.03 25.77
N ASP A 37 37.07 30.96 27.08
CA ASP A 37 37.95 29.97 27.70
C ASP A 37 37.43 28.55 27.52
N ALA A 38 36.12 28.34 27.65
CA ALA A 38 35.48 27.03 27.49
C ALA A 38 35.34 26.62 26.01
N PHE A 39 34.81 27.50 25.16
CA PHE A 39 34.41 27.16 23.79
C PHE A 39 35.33 27.72 22.69
N THR A 40 36.38 28.48 23.04
CA THR A 40 37.19 29.31 22.14
C THR A 40 36.44 30.51 21.55
N GLU A 41 37.18 31.45 20.97
CA GLU A 41 36.65 32.60 20.25
C GLU A 41 35.64 32.22 19.15
N LYS A 42 35.96 31.14 18.41
CA LYS A 42 35.10 30.61 17.34
C LYS A 42 33.84 29.96 17.91
N GLY A 43 33.93 29.29 19.05
CA GLY A 43 32.79 28.68 19.72
C GLY A 43 31.85 29.72 20.31
N LEU A 44 32.34 30.80 20.92
CA LEU A 44 31.49 31.91 21.36
C LEU A 44 30.74 32.54 20.17
N THR A 45 31.42 32.76 19.05
CA THR A 45 30.80 33.25 17.82
C THR A 45 29.72 32.29 17.31
N LEU A 46 29.95 30.98 17.44
CA LEU A 46 28.99 29.96 17.08
C LEU A 46 27.77 29.95 18.01
N LEU A 47 27.96 29.98 19.32
CA LEU A 47 26.89 30.10 20.32
C LEU A 47 26.05 31.35 20.06
N HIS A 48 26.70 32.46 19.70
CA HIS A 48 26.02 33.68 19.28
C HIS A 48 25.17 33.46 18.02
N ARG A 49 25.75 32.93 16.95
CA ARG A 49 25.03 32.64 15.69
C ARG A 49 23.88 31.65 15.88
N ARG A 50 24.01 30.69 16.78
CA ARG A 50 23.03 29.62 17.04
C ARG A 50 21.94 29.99 18.03
N GLY A 51 21.92 31.20 18.60
CA GLY A 51 20.81 31.57 19.49
C GLY A 51 21.05 31.38 20.97
N PHE A 52 22.20 30.86 21.39
CA PHE A 52 22.50 30.61 22.80
C PHE A 52 22.79 31.90 23.56
N VAL A 53 23.46 32.85 22.91
CA VAL A 53 23.80 34.15 23.50
C VAL A 53 23.60 35.29 22.50
N SER A 54 23.34 36.49 23.01
CA SER A 54 23.41 37.74 22.26
C SER A 54 24.60 38.56 22.74
N LEU A 55 25.37 39.13 21.81
CA LEU A 55 26.56 39.92 22.11
C LEU A 55 26.28 41.39 21.84
N ALA A 56 26.66 42.29 22.76
CA ALA A 56 26.52 43.75 22.60
C ALA A 56 27.73 44.39 21.88
N SER A 57 28.75 43.62 21.52
CA SER A 57 29.96 44.13 20.88
C SER A 57 30.58 43.05 20.00
N THR A 58 30.88 43.38 18.76
CA THR A 58 31.46 42.46 17.76
C THR A 58 32.97 42.66 17.54
N GLY A 59 33.63 43.46 18.39
CA GLY A 59 35.07 43.77 18.30
C GLY A 59 35.96 42.94 19.26
N LYS A 60 37.13 43.51 19.63
CA LYS A 60 38.11 42.89 20.55
C LYS A 60 37.61 42.72 22.00
N THR A 61 36.58 43.45 22.40
CA THR A 61 35.97 43.39 23.73
C THR A 61 34.52 42.99 23.59
N ARG A 62 34.23 41.69 23.68
CA ARG A 62 32.88 41.16 23.60
C ARG A 62 32.20 41.19 24.96
N THR A 63 30.91 41.47 24.95
CA THR A 63 30.09 41.52 26.16
C THR A 63 28.84 40.69 25.88
N VAL A 64 28.57 39.69 26.73
CA VAL A 64 27.34 38.90 26.68
C VAL A 64 26.20 39.78 27.18
N ALA A 65 25.31 40.13 26.27
CA ALA A 65 24.14 40.96 26.56
C ALA A 65 22.97 40.12 27.06
N PHE A 66 22.78 38.92 26.53
CA PHE A 66 21.67 38.05 26.89
C PHE A 66 22.04 36.58 26.68
N VAL A 67 21.46 35.71 27.52
CA VAL A 67 21.72 34.26 27.52
C VAL A 67 20.39 33.52 27.45
N GLN A 68 20.32 32.56 26.53
CA GLN A 68 19.18 31.66 26.44
C GLN A 68 19.39 30.40 27.25
N TRP A 69 19.03 30.49 28.53
CA TRP A 69 19.19 29.39 29.49
C TRP A 69 18.53 28.07 29.05
N PRO A 70 17.30 28.06 28.50
CA PRO A 70 16.69 26.81 28.03
C PRO A 70 17.55 26.05 27.02
N LEU A 71 18.27 26.75 26.13
CA LEU A 71 19.15 26.09 25.17
C LEU A 71 20.39 25.45 25.82
N PHE A 72 20.99 26.11 26.81
CA PHE A 72 22.12 25.53 27.55
C PHE A 72 21.70 24.35 28.43
N GLU A 73 20.56 24.45 29.09
CA GLU A 73 19.97 23.34 29.85
C GLU A 73 19.65 22.15 28.93
N ASP A 74 19.11 22.43 27.74
CA ASP A 74 18.84 21.40 26.75
C ASP A 74 20.10 20.68 26.28
N LEU A 75 21.11 21.48 25.96
CA LEU A 75 22.41 20.99 25.51
C LEU A 75 23.06 20.09 26.58
N LEU A 76 23.01 20.50 27.85
CA LEU A 76 23.53 19.69 28.97
C LEU A 76 22.73 18.42 29.22
N LYS A 77 21.40 18.48 29.06
CA LYS A 77 20.50 17.34 29.27
C LYS A 77 20.64 16.28 28.19
N TYR A 78 20.81 16.69 26.93
CA TYR A 78 20.84 15.80 25.77
C TYR A 78 22.23 15.64 25.16
N GLU A 79 23.28 16.02 25.90
CA GLU A 79 24.68 15.93 25.47
C GLU A 79 25.03 14.51 24.98
N ALA A 80 24.65 13.48 25.75
CA ALA A 80 24.90 12.08 25.40
C ALA A 80 24.22 11.70 24.07
N SER A 81 22.95 12.07 23.90
CA SER A 81 22.20 11.79 22.66
C SER A 81 22.81 12.51 21.44
N TYR A 82 23.30 13.75 21.60
CA TYR A 82 24.02 14.45 20.55
C TYR A 82 25.38 13.81 20.22
N ARG A 83 26.11 13.31 21.22
CA ARG A 83 27.36 12.54 20.99
C ARG A 83 27.08 11.24 20.25
N GLU A 84 26.05 10.51 20.64
CA GLU A 84 25.60 9.28 19.99
C GLU A 84 25.20 9.54 18.53
N PHE A 85 24.43 10.61 18.27
CA PHE A 85 24.12 11.04 16.91
C PHE A 85 25.39 11.31 16.09
N LEU A 86 26.36 12.06 16.63
CA LEU A 86 27.60 12.36 15.92
C LEU A 86 28.41 11.11 15.60
N ASP A 87 28.47 10.16 16.53
CA ASP A 87 29.17 8.90 16.34
C ASP A 87 28.48 8.04 15.26
N LEU A 88 27.16 7.86 15.39
CA LEU A 88 26.34 7.17 14.40
C LEU A 88 26.45 7.79 13.01
N TYR A 89 26.40 9.12 12.92
CA TYR A 89 26.56 9.87 11.68
C TYR A 89 27.93 9.60 11.05
N ARG A 90 29.02 9.64 11.84
CA ARG A 90 30.39 9.37 11.35
C ARG A 90 30.56 7.92 10.87
N ARG A 91 30.02 6.95 11.62
CA ARG A 91 30.07 5.52 11.25
C ARG A 91 29.26 5.27 9.97
N ASN A 92 28.03 5.79 9.91
CA ASN A 92 27.13 5.61 8.77
C ASN A 92 27.61 6.26 7.47
N ARG A 93 28.43 7.31 7.56
CA ARG A 93 29.11 7.92 6.41
C ARG A 93 30.11 6.97 5.75
N ARG A 94 30.73 6.05 6.51
CA ARG A 94 31.72 5.09 6.00
C ARG A 94 31.07 3.78 5.55
N ALA A 95 30.29 3.15 6.42
CA ALA A 95 29.62 1.87 6.19
C ALA A 95 28.22 1.90 6.81
N LEU A 96 27.31 0.97 6.50
CA LEU A 96 26.04 0.88 7.23
C LEU A 96 26.36 0.47 8.68
N ALA A 97 25.98 1.29 9.65
CA ALA A 97 26.16 1.00 11.08
C ALA A 97 24.80 0.81 11.74
N VAL A 98 24.61 -0.39 12.30
CA VAL A 98 23.38 -0.86 12.94
C VAL A 98 23.44 -0.81 14.47
N ASP A 99 24.63 -0.61 15.03
CA ASP A 99 24.82 -0.47 16.46
C ASP A 99 24.64 0.98 16.89
N GLY A 100 23.69 1.25 17.77
CA GLY A 100 23.50 2.55 18.43
C GLY A 100 22.13 2.67 19.08
N SER A 101 21.89 3.80 19.75
CA SER A 101 20.67 4.01 20.52
C SER A 101 19.57 4.69 19.70
N LEU A 102 18.56 3.93 19.29
CA LEU A 102 17.35 4.48 18.64
C LEU A 102 16.58 5.42 19.59
N GLU A 103 16.64 5.16 20.89
CA GLU A 103 16.00 6.01 21.90
C GLU A 103 16.63 7.40 21.98
N ASP A 104 17.97 7.49 21.88
CA ASP A 104 18.68 8.76 21.82
C ASP A 104 18.32 9.56 20.56
N LEU A 105 18.27 8.90 19.40
CA LEU A 105 17.83 9.56 18.16
C LEU A 105 16.39 10.04 18.28
N ARG A 106 15.46 9.20 18.76
CA ARG A 106 14.05 9.58 18.99
C ARG A 106 13.91 10.73 19.99
N THR A 107 14.78 10.79 20.99
CA THR A 107 14.83 11.90 21.93
C THR A 107 15.20 13.20 21.21
N LEU A 108 16.20 13.17 20.32
CA LEU A 108 16.55 14.29 19.46
C LEU A 108 15.44 14.65 18.46
N GLN A 109 14.70 13.67 17.91
CA GLN A 109 13.55 13.89 17.01
C GLN A 109 12.39 14.64 17.67
N ARG A 110 12.29 14.63 19.01
CA ARG A 110 11.23 15.35 19.74
C ARG A 110 11.62 16.79 20.09
N ARG A 111 12.88 17.17 19.91
CA ARG A 111 13.37 18.51 20.24
C ARG A 111 12.81 19.55 19.26
N PRO A 112 12.46 20.77 19.69
CA PRO A 112 12.09 21.83 18.76
C PRO A 112 13.28 22.20 17.86
N LEU A 113 13.00 22.74 16.68
CA LEU A 113 14.04 23.32 15.83
C LEU A 113 14.57 24.61 16.49
N GLY A 114 15.89 24.76 16.51
CA GLY A 114 16.57 25.90 17.12
C GLY A 114 17.85 25.51 17.85
N GLY A 115 18.65 26.50 18.25
CA GLY A 115 19.95 26.22 18.86
C GLY A 115 20.86 25.42 17.92
N LEU A 116 21.24 24.22 18.36
CA LEU A 116 22.01 23.25 17.57
C LEU A 116 21.15 22.30 16.73
N MET A 117 19.84 22.21 16.99
CA MET A 117 18.90 21.37 16.24
C MET A 117 18.39 22.14 15.00
N THR A 118 19.20 22.17 13.95
CA THR A 118 18.85 22.82 12.68
C THR A 118 17.95 21.91 11.82
N PRO A 119 17.27 22.44 10.79
CA PRO A 119 16.49 21.60 9.87
C PRO A 119 17.31 20.49 9.21
N SER A 120 18.54 20.79 8.80
CA SER A 120 19.49 19.83 8.23
C SER A 120 19.87 18.74 9.24
N LEU A 121 20.14 19.12 10.49
CA LEU A 121 20.50 18.18 11.55
C LEU A 121 19.31 17.30 11.93
N ARG A 122 18.11 17.87 12.03
CA ARG A 122 16.85 17.12 12.24
C ARG A 122 16.62 16.11 11.13
N ALA A 123 16.74 16.52 9.87
CA ALA A 123 16.60 15.62 8.73
C ALA A 123 17.62 14.47 8.79
N ALA A 124 18.87 14.74 9.19
CA ALA A 124 19.88 13.71 9.38
C ALA A 124 19.54 12.76 10.55
N VAL A 125 19.07 13.29 11.70
CA VAL A 125 18.59 12.48 12.83
C VAL A 125 17.44 11.58 12.40
N ASP A 126 16.45 12.11 11.67
CA ASP A 126 15.28 11.37 11.19
C ASP A 126 15.70 10.23 10.25
N VAL A 127 16.58 10.53 9.31
CA VAL A 127 17.15 9.56 8.38
C VAL A 127 17.92 8.46 9.11
N LEU A 128 18.78 8.82 10.07
CA LEU A 128 19.52 7.86 10.87
C LEU A 128 18.60 7.01 11.77
N ALA A 129 17.54 7.59 12.34
CA ALA A 129 16.60 6.88 13.21
C ALA A 129 15.79 5.83 12.42
N VAL A 130 15.30 6.20 11.24
CA VAL A 130 14.61 5.25 10.34
C VAL A 130 15.57 4.15 9.93
N MET A 131 16.77 4.50 9.47
CA MET A 131 17.77 3.52 9.07
C MET A 131 18.15 2.57 10.21
N LEU A 132 18.38 3.08 11.43
CA LEU A 132 18.74 2.27 12.59
C LEU A 132 17.60 1.32 13.01
N ARG A 133 16.35 1.78 12.96
CA ARG A 133 15.17 0.93 13.21
C ARG A 133 15.10 -0.20 12.19
N GLU A 134 15.04 0.15 10.90
CA GLU A 134 14.85 -0.84 9.84
C GLU A 134 16.03 -1.80 9.74
N ALA A 135 17.25 -1.31 9.88
CA ALA A 135 18.45 -2.15 9.84
C ALA A 135 18.60 -3.02 11.09
N GLY A 136 18.23 -2.52 12.27
CA GLY A 136 18.18 -3.31 13.50
C GLY A 136 17.15 -4.44 13.44
N GLU A 137 16.00 -4.21 12.81
CA GLU A 137 14.99 -5.26 12.58
C GLU A 137 15.44 -6.32 11.57
N LEU A 138 16.31 -5.95 10.63
CA LEU A 138 16.89 -6.87 9.65
C LEU A 138 18.06 -7.69 10.24
N ASP A 139 18.79 -7.18 11.24
CA ASP A 139 19.89 -7.85 11.96
C ASP A 139 20.79 -8.72 11.04
N LYS A 140 20.99 -10.02 11.34
CA LYS A 140 21.81 -10.97 10.55
C LYS A 140 21.33 -11.14 9.10
N ARG A 141 20.08 -10.79 8.79
CA ARG A 141 19.49 -10.93 7.44
C ARG A 141 20.02 -9.88 6.48
N LEU A 142 20.49 -8.74 6.98
CA LEU A 142 21.23 -7.76 6.17
C LEU A 142 22.50 -8.35 5.58
N ALA A 143 23.21 -9.20 6.31
CA ALA A 143 24.45 -9.84 5.82
C ALA A 143 24.18 -10.86 4.71
N ALA A 144 23.00 -11.50 4.72
CA ALA A 144 22.56 -12.44 3.69
C ALA A 144 22.02 -11.74 2.43
N SER A 145 21.58 -10.48 2.54
CA SER A 145 21.23 -9.63 1.41
C SER A 145 22.47 -8.88 0.92
N PRO A 146 23.09 -9.25 -0.21
CA PRO A 146 24.21 -8.47 -0.73
C PRO A 146 23.78 -7.02 -0.96
N GLU A 147 24.59 -6.08 -0.46
CA GLU A 147 24.37 -4.65 -0.65
C GLU A 147 24.12 -4.36 -2.13
N GLY A 148 22.92 -3.87 -2.47
CA GLY A 148 22.55 -3.49 -3.84
C GLY A 148 21.69 -4.48 -4.62
N LYS A 149 21.41 -5.70 -4.14
CA LYS A 149 20.37 -6.57 -4.73
C LYS A 149 19.06 -6.45 -3.95
N HIS A 150 18.32 -5.37 -4.14
CA HIS A 150 16.95 -5.30 -3.65
C HIS A 150 15.99 -5.30 -4.82
N LEU A 151 14.95 -6.12 -4.69
CA LEU A 151 13.97 -6.36 -5.74
C LEU A 151 13.30 -5.07 -6.21
N MET A 152 13.07 -4.12 -5.29
CA MET A 152 12.41 -2.85 -5.61
C MET A 152 13.20 -1.92 -6.55
N ARG A 153 14.49 -2.21 -6.85
CA ARG A 153 15.32 -1.44 -7.79
C ARG A 153 15.53 -2.12 -9.13
N THR A 154 14.99 -3.32 -9.29
CA THR A 154 14.98 -3.92 -10.62
C THR A 154 13.89 -3.25 -11.44
N ARG A 155 14.08 -3.20 -12.76
CA ARG A 155 13.06 -2.70 -13.69
C ARG A 155 11.71 -3.40 -13.48
N TRP A 156 11.74 -4.71 -13.21
CA TRP A 156 10.55 -5.48 -12.88
C TRP A 156 9.88 -5.03 -11.57
N GLY A 157 10.67 -4.79 -10.52
CA GLY A 157 10.16 -4.23 -9.27
C GLY A 157 9.51 -2.87 -9.49
N GLU A 158 10.20 -1.96 -10.16
CA GLU A 158 9.68 -0.62 -10.50
C GLU A 158 8.36 -0.69 -11.30
N GLU A 159 8.30 -1.48 -12.36
CA GLU A 159 7.08 -1.71 -13.17
C GLU A 159 5.94 -2.32 -12.34
N PHE A 160 6.27 -3.27 -11.45
CA PHE A 160 5.31 -3.88 -10.53
C PHE A 160 4.74 -2.85 -9.53
N PHE A 161 5.58 -1.96 -8.97
CA PHE A 161 5.14 -0.90 -8.07
C PHE A 161 4.33 0.17 -8.78
N GLU A 162 4.74 0.60 -9.96
CA GLU A 162 4.03 1.61 -10.75
C GLU A 162 2.59 1.14 -11.05
N ALA A 163 2.39 -0.14 -11.34
CA ALA A 163 1.07 -0.72 -11.61
C ALA A 163 0.19 -0.94 -10.36
N ARG A 164 0.75 -0.96 -9.14
CA ARG A 164 0.06 -1.38 -7.89
C ARG A 164 0.18 -0.37 -6.73
N SER A 165 0.50 0.88 -7.08
CA SER A 165 1.26 1.91 -6.33
C SER A 165 0.92 2.27 -4.88
N ALA A 166 -0.22 1.89 -4.27
CA ALA A 166 -0.58 2.37 -2.92
C ALA A 166 -0.68 1.28 -1.83
N ALA A 167 -1.37 0.16 -2.10
CA ALA A 167 -1.64 -0.86 -1.09
C ALA A 167 -0.43 -1.73 -0.77
N TRP A 168 0.44 -1.96 -1.76
CA TRP A 168 1.61 -2.83 -1.63
C TRP A 168 2.75 -2.22 -0.80
N ILE A 169 3.00 -0.92 -1.00
CA ILE A 169 4.00 -0.18 -0.21
C ILE A 169 3.53 -0.04 1.23
N SER A 170 2.22 0.04 1.50
CA SER A 170 1.68 0.17 2.85
C SER A 170 1.55 -1.18 3.57
N ALA A 171 1.12 -2.25 2.87
CA ALA A 171 0.86 -3.58 3.41
C ALA A 171 1.42 -4.72 2.52
N PRO A 172 2.76 -4.92 2.50
CA PRO A 172 3.41 -5.92 1.63
C PRO A 172 3.00 -7.37 1.93
N GLU A 173 2.58 -7.68 3.15
CA GLU A 173 2.15 -9.02 3.57
C GLU A 173 0.83 -9.46 2.93
N ALA A 174 -0.15 -8.56 2.88
CA ALA A 174 -1.48 -8.81 2.30
C ALA A 174 -1.43 -9.15 0.80
N ALA A 175 -0.29 -8.86 0.19
CA ALA A 175 -0.10 -8.81 -1.22
C ALA A 175 0.78 -9.99 -1.71
N ALA A 176 1.45 -10.68 -0.78
CA ALA A 176 2.32 -11.83 -1.04
C ALA A 176 1.71 -12.93 -1.92
N GLY A 177 0.40 -13.19 -1.82
CA GLY A 177 -0.29 -14.19 -2.63
C GLY A 177 -0.28 -13.85 -4.13
N GLU A 178 -0.66 -12.61 -4.48
CA GLU A 178 -0.68 -12.14 -5.87
C GLU A 178 0.73 -12.11 -6.46
N PHE A 179 1.71 -11.66 -5.67
CA PHE A 179 3.11 -11.64 -6.08
C PHE A 179 3.69 -13.03 -6.29
N THR A 180 3.39 -13.97 -5.39
CA THR A 180 3.82 -15.37 -5.55
C THR A 180 3.23 -15.94 -6.83
N GLN A 181 1.94 -15.70 -7.09
CA GLN A 181 1.32 -16.13 -8.34
C GLN A 181 2.00 -15.47 -9.53
N GLU A 182 2.23 -14.16 -9.55
CA GLU A 182 2.82 -13.47 -10.69
C GLU A 182 4.27 -13.91 -10.98
N ILE A 183 5.10 -14.09 -9.95
CA ILE A 183 6.50 -14.46 -10.09
C ILE A 183 6.69 -15.93 -10.50
N PHE A 184 5.73 -16.82 -10.17
CA PHE A 184 5.81 -18.26 -10.46
C PHE A 184 4.83 -18.77 -11.53
N SER A 185 3.82 -17.99 -11.96
CA SER A 185 2.86 -18.37 -13.01
C SER A 185 3.26 -17.93 -14.41
N ARG A 186 4.00 -16.81 -14.55
CA ARG A 186 4.67 -16.49 -15.81
C ARG A 186 5.78 -17.52 -15.97
N GLY A 187 5.91 -18.17 -17.13
CA GLY A 187 6.93 -19.20 -17.44
C GLY A 187 8.39 -18.71 -17.41
N LEU A 188 8.72 -17.73 -16.56
CA LEU A 188 9.99 -17.09 -16.28
C LEU A 188 10.87 -17.97 -15.39
N SER A 189 11.01 -19.25 -15.74
CA SER A 189 11.68 -20.22 -14.87
C SER A 189 13.14 -19.88 -14.57
N GLU A 190 13.75 -18.96 -15.32
CA GLU A 190 15.14 -18.50 -15.15
C GLU A 190 15.31 -16.97 -14.98
N SER A 191 14.26 -16.21 -14.66
CA SER A 191 14.46 -14.75 -14.51
C SER A 191 15.41 -14.42 -13.35
N PRO A 192 16.28 -13.40 -13.50
CA PRO A 192 17.18 -12.95 -12.43
C PRO A 192 16.44 -12.62 -11.12
N GLU A 193 15.19 -12.16 -11.21
CA GLU A 193 14.33 -11.84 -10.07
C GLU A 193 13.86 -13.10 -9.33
N ARG A 194 13.39 -14.12 -10.07
CA ARG A 194 13.01 -15.40 -9.48
C ARG A 194 14.21 -16.05 -8.79
N ARG A 195 15.37 -16.04 -9.46
CA ARG A 195 16.62 -16.55 -8.88
C ARG A 195 17.00 -15.78 -7.62
N HIS A 196 16.93 -14.45 -7.63
CA HIS A 196 17.21 -13.62 -6.46
C HIS A 196 16.28 -13.93 -5.27
N VAL A 197 14.98 -14.05 -5.51
CA VAL A 197 13.98 -14.40 -4.50
C VAL A 197 14.30 -15.77 -3.90
N LEU A 198 14.54 -16.78 -4.74
CA LEU A 198 14.87 -18.14 -4.28
C LEU A 198 16.21 -18.19 -3.52
N GLU A 199 17.24 -17.50 -4.01
CA GLU A 199 18.54 -17.39 -3.34
C GLU A 199 18.40 -16.73 -1.96
N HIS A 200 17.66 -15.63 -1.85
CA HIS A 200 17.45 -14.94 -0.58
C HIS A 200 16.62 -15.79 0.38
N LEU A 201 15.54 -16.43 -0.10
CA LEU A 201 14.70 -17.29 0.74
C LEU A 201 15.50 -18.48 1.29
N ALA A 202 16.31 -19.12 0.45
CA ALA A 202 17.17 -20.24 0.86
C ALA A 202 18.26 -19.79 1.85
N ALA A 203 18.86 -18.61 1.62
CA ALA A 203 19.93 -18.08 2.47
C ALA A 203 19.43 -17.60 3.84
N VAL A 204 18.23 -17.03 3.93
CA VAL A 204 17.71 -16.38 5.15
C VAL A 204 16.76 -17.27 5.95
N TYR A 205 15.88 -18.02 5.27
CA TYR A 205 14.81 -18.77 5.95
C TYR A 205 15.02 -20.29 5.94
N HIS A 206 16.07 -20.80 5.27
CA HIS A 206 16.47 -22.22 5.27
C HIS A 206 15.30 -23.22 5.07
N SER A 207 14.33 -22.87 4.23
CA SER A 207 13.07 -23.59 4.07
C SER A 207 12.71 -23.70 2.59
N GLU A 208 12.22 -24.87 2.15
CA GLU A 208 11.70 -25.08 0.79
C GLU A 208 10.24 -24.63 0.59
N ASP A 209 9.56 -24.19 1.66
CA ASP A 209 8.19 -23.67 1.61
C ASP A 209 8.19 -22.14 1.33
N TRP A 210 8.43 -21.80 0.07
CA TRP A 210 8.56 -20.40 -0.39
C TRP A 210 7.28 -19.58 -0.15
N THR A 211 6.12 -20.21 -0.27
CA THR A 211 4.80 -19.59 -0.10
C THR A 211 4.62 -19.03 1.30
N ARG A 212 5.08 -19.76 2.32
CA ARG A 212 4.96 -19.35 3.71
C ARG A 212 5.86 -18.16 4.08
N HIS A 213 7.03 -18.05 3.44
CA HIS A 213 8.02 -17.03 3.75
C HIS A 213 7.95 -15.79 2.86
N MET A 214 7.13 -15.81 1.80
CA MET A 214 6.97 -14.68 0.89
C MET A 214 6.51 -13.37 1.58
N PRO A 215 5.54 -13.37 2.53
CA PRO A 215 5.16 -12.15 3.23
C PRO A 215 6.34 -11.52 4.00
N ALA A 216 7.12 -12.36 4.71
CA ALA A 216 8.30 -11.92 5.46
C ALA A 216 9.40 -11.40 4.53
N TYR A 217 9.64 -12.08 3.40
CA TYR A 217 10.57 -11.62 2.38
C TYR A 217 10.21 -10.25 1.84
N LEU A 218 8.95 -10.02 1.48
CA LEU A 218 8.48 -8.75 0.93
C LEU A 218 8.55 -7.62 1.97
N ALA A 219 8.26 -7.92 3.22
CA ALA A 219 8.49 -7.00 4.33
C ALA A 219 9.99 -6.65 4.43
N ASP A 220 10.89 -7.64 4.43
CA ASP A 220 12.33 -7.44 4.51
C ASP A 220 12.87 -6.64 3.29
N GLN A 221 12.36 -6.88 2.07
CA GLN A 221 12.70 -6.10 0.87
C GLN A 221 12.28 -4.63 0.96
N ARG A 222 11.10 -4.35 1.54
CA ARG A 222 10.65 -2.96 1.79
C ARG A 222 11.55 -2.25 2.79
N LYS A 223 11.95 -2.94 3.87
CA LYS A 223 12.88 -2.38 4.88
C LYS A 223 14.24 -2.09 4.26
N LEU A 224 14.78 -3.04 3.48
CA LEU A 224 16.03 -2.85 2.74
C LEU A 224 15.96 -1.65 1.80
N TRP A 225 14.90 -1.54 1.00
CA TRP A 225 14.69 -0.38 0.13
C TRP A 225 14.68 0.94 0.92
N THR A 226 13.98 0.97 2.06
CA THR A 226 13.92 2.14 2.96
C THR A 226 15.32 2.50 3.48
N VAL A 227 16.12 1.51 3.91
CA VAL A 227 17.52 1.71 4.34
C VAL A 227 18.37 2.30 3.21
N PHE A 228 18.24 1.79 1.98
CA PHE A 228 19.01 2.31 0.84
C PHE A 228 18.58 3.73 0.44
N GLU A 229 17.28 4.00 0.37
CA GLU A 229 16.75 5.33 0.09
C GLU A 229 17.20 6.35 1.13
N THR A 230 17.01 6.05 2.40
CA THR A 230 17.36 6.95 3.51
C THR A 230 18.87 7.22 3.53
N ARG A 231 19.71 6.22 3.23
CA ARG A 231 21.16 6.41 3.03
C ARG A 231 21.47 7.31 1.82
N GLY A 232 20.72 7.19 0.72
CA GLY A 232 20.79 8.09 -0.43
C GLY A 232 20.48 9.53 -0.03
N ARG A 233 19.36 9.74 0.67
CA ARG A 233 18.94 11.04 1.21
C ARG A 233 19.99 11.64 2.16
N LEU A 234 20.60 10.85 3.04
CA LEU A 234 21.69 11.32 3.91
C LEU A 234 22.86 11.88 3.08
N ARG A 235 23.28 11.16 2.04
CA ARG A 235 24.38 11.59 1.15
C ARG A 235 24.02 12.86 0.37
N GLU A 236 22.77 13.00 -0.05
CA GLU A 236 22.27 14.22 -0.69
C GLU A 236 22.29 15.41 0.28
N LEU A 237 21.82 15.22 1.51
CA LEU A 237 21.91 16.23 2.57
C LEU A 237 23.37 16.65 2.82
N GLU A 238 24.31 15.71 2.82
CA GLU A 238 25.75 16.02 2.98
C GLU A 238 26.34 16.82 1.82
N ARG A 239 25.85 16.63 0.59
CA ARG A 239 26.33 17.37 -0.60
C ARG A 239 25.93 18.84 -0.54
N SER A 240 24.85 19.18 0.15
CA SER A 240 24.32 20.55 0.27
C SER A 240 25.19 21.52 1.09
N THR A 241 26.36 21.11 1.60
CA THR A 241 27.29 21.85 2.51
C THR A 241 26.73 22.22 3.89
N THR A 242 25.44 22.53 4.02
CA THR A 242 24.80 22.97 5.27
C THR A 242 24.88 21.94 6.40
N LEU A 243 24.56 20.67 6.12
CA LEU A 243 24.64 19.60 7.13
C LEU A 243 26.08 19.40 7.64
N ARG A 244 27.08 19.50 6.76
CA ARG A 244 28.49 19.32 7.16
C ARG A 244 28.93 20.40 8.13
N ASP A 245 28.51 21.64 7.90
CA ASP A 245 28.84 22.76 8.77
C ASP A 245 28.06 22.71 10.09
N ASP A 246 26.80 22.25 10.06
CA ASP A 246 25.99 22.02 11.26
C ASP A 246 26.58 20.92 12.15
N VAL A 247 27.02 19.80 11.56
CA VAL A 247 27.67 18.70 12.29
C VAL A 247 29.01 19.16 12.89
N LYS A 248 29.80 19.94 12.15
CA LYS A 248 31.05 20.53 12.68
C LYS A 248 30.77 21.50 13.83
N ALA A 249 29.73 22.33 13.69
CA ALA A 249 29.30 23.24 14.73
C ALA A 249 28.88 22.47 16.00
N LEU A 250 28.04 21.45 15.87
CA LEU A 250 27.65 20.59 16.99
C LEU A 250 28.88 19.96 17.66
N ALA A 251 29.79 19.39 16.88
CA ALA A 251 31.01 18.79 17.41
C ALA A 251 31.91 19.80 18.16
N ALA A 252 32.02 21.03 17.66
CA ALA A 252 32.79 22.09 18.31
C ALA A 252 32.17 22.53 19.65
N VAL A 253 30.84 22.63 19.72
CA VAL A 253 30.16 22.98 20.97
C VAL A 253 30.28 21.86 22.00
N LEU A 254 30.09 20.60 21.60
CA LEU A 254 30.27 19.45 22.50
C LEU A 254 31.71 19.32 23.01
N ALA A 255 32.72 19.62 22.19
CA ALA A 255 34.11 19.64 22.63
C ALA A 255 34.39 20.72 23.68
N GLY A 256 33.73 21.89 23.59
CA GLY A 256 33.80 22.93 24.62
C GLY A 256 33.17 22.50 25.95
N LEU A 257 32.04 21.78 25.90
CA LEU A 257 31.43 21.19 27.09
C LEU A 257 32.34 20.14 27.74
N GLU A 258 33.01 19.33 26.93
CA GLU A 258 33.95 18.32 27.44
C GLU A 258 35.14 18.96 28.15
N LYS A 259 35.63 20.10 27.63
CA LYS A 259 36.73 20.84 28.20
C LYS A 259 36.38 21.43 29.57
N ASP A 260 35.20 22.05 29.69
CA ASP A 260 34.78 22.70 30.94
C ASP A 260 33.25 22.79 31.07
N ARG A 261 32.60 21.67 31.41
CA ARG A 261 31.14 21.62 31.61
C ARG A 261 30.64 22.62 32.66
N GLY A 262 31.44 22.87 33.69
CA GLY A 262 31.12 23.79 34.79
C GLY A 262 31.09 25.27 34.36
N SER A 263 31.55 25.61 33.15
CA SER A 263 31.49 26.98 32.64
C SER A 263 30.06 27.50 32.51
N ILE A 264 29.09 26.63 32.20
CA ILE A 264 27.67 27.01 32.05
C ILE A 264 27.05 27.34 33.40
N GLU A 265 27.37 26.56 34.44
CA GLU A 265 26.89 26.80 35.81
C GLU A 265 27.49 28.11 36.35
N ARG A 266 28.81 28.29 36.21
CA ARG A 266 29.51 29.53 36.58
C ARG A 266 29.05 30.76 35.79
N LEU A 267 28.53 30.60 34.57
CA LEU A 267 28.02 31.70 33.77
C LEU A 267 26.89 32.45 34.50
N ARG A 268 26.02 31.71 35.22
CA ARG A 268 24.95 32.34 36.03
C ARG A 268 25.53 33.16 37.16
N GLU A 269 26.51 32.61 37.86
CA GLU A 269 27.20 33.28 38.97
C GLU A 269 27.84 34.57 38.49
N VAL A 270 28.61 34.52 37.39
CA VAL A 270 29.27 35.69 36.80
C VAL A 270 28.26 36.76 36.40
N LEU A 271 27.14 36.39 35.77
CA LEU A 271 26.10 37.34 35.37
C LEU A 271 25.27 37.89 36.55
N SER A 272 25.30 37.22 37.71
CA SER A 272 24.58 37.64 38.92
C SER A 272 25.38 38.56 39.83
N VAL A 273 26.67 38.77 39.56
CA VAL A 273 27.53 39.67 40.33
C VAL A 273 26.94 41.08 40.30
N LYS A 274 26.64 41.62 41.50
CA LYS A 274 26.13 42.99 41.63
C LYS A 274 27.17 43.97 41.07
N THR A 275 26.80 44.68 40.01
CA THR A 275 27.55 45.84 39.55
C THR A 275 27.49 46.94 40.61
N PRO A 276 28.55 47.75 40.77
CA PRO A 276 28.49 48.98 41.53
C PRO A 276 27.28 49.83 41.09
N GLU A 277 26.70 50.61 42.01
CA GLU A 277 25.58 51.49 41.64
C GLU A 277 25.97 52.35 40.43
N PRO A 278 25.13 52.40 39.38
CA PRO A 278 25.46 53.13 38.17
C PRO A 278 25.57 54.63 38.49
N GLN A 279 26.78 55.18 38.37
CA GLN A 279 27.03 56.62 38.52
C GLN A 279 26.96 57.38 37.18
N GLY A 280 26.52 56.70 36.11
CA GLY A 280 26.49 57.24 34.76
C GLY A 280 25.12 57.75 34.30
N PRO A 281 24.97 57.98 32.99
CA PRO A 281 23.75 58.55 32.42
C PRO A 281 22.53 57.62 32.57
N VAL A 282 21.36 58.22 32.72
CA VAL A 282 20.08 57.54 32.93
C VAL A 282 19.28 57.51 31.63
N VAL A 283 18.92 56.33 31.15
CA VAL A 283 18.04 56.15 29.99
C VAL A 283 16.58 56.05 30.45
N ARG A 284 15.66 56.73 29.76
CA ARG A 284 14.21 56.65 30.04
C ARG A 284 13.42 56.38 28.77
N PHE A 285 12.60 55.33 28.77
CA PHE A 285 11.73 55.00 27.65
C PHE A 285 10.45 55.84 27.63
N SER A 286 9.86 56.03 26.45
CA SER A 286 8.58 56.71 26.26
C SER A 286 7.39 56.01 26.90
N GLY A 287 7.49 54.70 27.14
CA GLY A 287 6.42 53.88 27.70
C GLY A 287 6.90 52.60 28.36
N PRO A 288 5.97 51.83 28.94
CA PRO A 288 6.26 50.55 29.59
C PRO A 288 6.52 49.41 28.60
N GLU A 289 6.00 49.50 27.37
CA GLU A 289 6.07 48.45 26.35
C GLU A 289 6.50 49.04 25.00
N LEU A 290 7.00 48.18 24.10
CA LEU A 290 7.29 48.56 22.72
C LEU A 290 6.00 48.62 21.90
N HIS A 291 5.90 49.55 20.96
CA HIS A 291 4.78 49.61 20.03
C HIS A 291 4.99 48.62 18.89
N ILE A 292 3.95 47.84 18.54
CA ILE A 292 3.93 46.95 17.38
C ILE A 292 2.81 47.35 16.44
N PHE A 293 3.09 47.37 15.14
CA PHE A 293 2.09 47.46 14.08
C PHE A 293 2.54 46.68 12.84
N ALA A 294 1.60 46.31 11.97
CA ALA A 294 1.93 45.72 10.68
C ALA A 294 2.45 46.78 9.71
N GLU A 295 3.48 46.45 8.93
CA GLU A 295 4.10 47.39 7.98
C GLU A 295 3.12 47.90 6.91
N ASP A 296 2.16 47.07 6.52
CA ASP A 296 1.10 47.41 5.55
C ASP A 296 -0.08 48.19 6.17
N GLY A 297 -0.03 48.45 7.48
CA GLY A 297 -1.09 49.13 8.23
C GLY A 297 -2.27 48.24 8.62
N SER A 298 -2.19 46.91 8.44
CA SER A 298 -3.24 46.01 8.93
C SER A 298 -3.33 46.03 10.46
N SER A 299 -4.55 45.83 10.97
CA SER A 299 -4.81 45.74 12.41
C SER A 299 -4.34 44.42 13.03
N THR A 300 -3.97 43.43 12.22
CA THR A 300 -3.55 42.10 12.63
C THR A 300 -2.28 41.70 11.89
N LEU A 301 -1.40 40.98 12.58
CA LEU A 301 -0.18 40.41 12.00
C LEU A 301 -0.44 38.96 11.62
N ASP A 302 -0.17 38.59 10.37
CA ASP A 302 -0.16 37.20 9.93
C ASP A 302 1.26 36.73 9.66
N THR A 303 1.49 35.41 9.68
CA THR A 303 2.75 34.84 9.24
C THR A 303 3.00 35.15 7.76
N GLY A 304 4.17 35.71 7.48
CA GLY A 304 4.55 36.27 6.19
C GLY A 304 4.57 37.79 6.16
N ASP A 305 3.88 38.45 7.11
CA ASP A 305 3.88 39.89 7.23
C ASP A 305 5.18 40.40 7.88
N THR A 306 5.40 41.71 7.81
CA THR A 306 6.46 42.40 8.54
C THR A 306 5.85 43.15 9.72
N ALA A 307 6.24 42.77 10.93
CA ALA A 307 5.97 43.55 12.13
C ALA A 307 6.98 44.69 12.26
N VAL A 308 6.49 45.90 12.49
CA VAL A 308 7.31 47.06 12.83
C VAL A 308 7.24 47.29 14.33
N VAL A 309 8.38 47.24 14.99
CA VAL A 309 8.52 47.48 16.43
C VAL A 309 9.23 48.80 16.65
N SER A 310 8.64 49.70 17.43
CA SER A 310 9.20 51.02 17.66
C SER A 310 9.03 51.52 19.10
N MET A 311 9.93 52.42 19.52
CA MET A 311 9.85 53.14 20.79
C MET A 311 10.77 54.36 20.77
N ALA A 312 10.42 55.40 21.54
CA ALA A 312 11.30 56.53 21.80
C ALA A 312 11.95 56.42 23.18
N TYR A 313 13.13 57.01 23.36
CA TYR A 313 13.79 57.12 24.66
C TYR A 313 14.62 58.40 24.78
N TRP A 314 14.94 58.77 26.02
CA TRP A 314 15.74 59.94 26.40
C TRP A 314 16.95 59.49 27.22
N VAL A 315 17.99 60.31 27.18
CA VAL A 315 19.26 60.08 27.87
C VAL A 315 19.54 61.29 28.74
N TYR A 316 19.71 61.09 30.04
CA TYR A 316 19.94 62.15 31.01
C TYR A 316 21.27 61.97 31.74
N GLY A 317 21.85 63.05 32.27
CA GLY A 317 23.08 62.97 33.07
C GLY A 317 24.37 62.92 32.26
N VAL A 318 24.29 63.23 30.96
CA VAL A 318 25.47 63.50 30.11
C VAL A 318 25.80 64.99 30.23
N ALA A 319 27.07 65.35 30.40
CA ALA A 319 27.48 66.75 30.50
C ALA A 319 27.21 67.52 29.20
N ASP A 320 26.93 68.82 29.31
CA ASP A 320 26.63 69.67 28.16
C ASP A 320 27.76 69.65 27.13
N GLY A 321 27.40 69.48 25.86
CA GLY A 321 28.35 69.36 24.74
C GLY A 321 29.07 68.01 24.63
N GLN A 322 28.86 67.08 25.58
CA GLN A 322 29.38 65.72 25.49
C GLN A 322 28.36 64.76 24.87
N GLN A 323 28.87 63.66 24.32
CA GLN A 323 28.08 62.55 23.80
C GLN A 323 28.64 61.23 24.36
N ILE A 324 27.74 60.29 24.59
CA ILE A 324 28.08 58.91 24.98
C ILE A 324 27.71 57.94 23.87
N ASP A 325 28.41 56.80 23.80
CA ASP A 325 28.05 55.72 22.90
C ASP A 325 26.93 54.88 23.53
N ILE A 326 25.81 54.75 22.80
CA ILE A 326 24.67 53.90 23.14
C ILE A 326 24.64 52.73 22.17
N SER A 327 24.51 51.52 22.72
CA SER A 327 24.25 50.30 21.96
C SER A 327 22.81 49.86 22.17
N GLU A 328 22.04 49.89 21.08
CA GLU A 328 20.72 49.30 20.96
C GLU A 328 20.85 47.89 20.40
N LEU A 329 20.31 46.92 21.12
CA LEU A 329 20.28 45.53 20.73
C LEU A 329 18.85 45.01 20.79
N GLY A 330 18.25 44.79 19.63
CA GLY A 330 16.93 44.20 19.48
C GLY A 330 17.00 42.77 18.99
N PHE A 331 16.16 41.86 19.48
CA PHE A 331 16.10 40.47 18.98
C PHE A 331 14.77 39.79 19.33
N VAL A 332 14.45 38.74 18.56
CA VAL A 332 13.32 37.85 18.88
C VAL A 332 13.82 36.73 19.77
N ASP A 333 13.20 36.59 20.94
CA ASP A 333 13.37 35.52 21.91
C ASP A 333 12.31 34.44 21.65
N ARG A 334 12.75 33.23 21.27
CA ARG A 334 11.88 32.08 20.99
C ARG A 334 11.99 30.98 22.04
N GLY A 335 12.44 31.27 23.25
CA GLY A 335 12.56 30.25 24.28
C GLY A 335 13.50 29.12 23.84
N TRP A 336 12.96 27.90 23.75
CA TRP A 336 13.69 26.70 23.35
C TRP A 336 14.22 26.71 21.91
N ALA A 337 13.76 27.60 21.04
CA ALA A 337 14.29 27.74 19.68
C ALA A 337 15.47 28.73 19.57
N GLY A 338 15.74 29.50 20.63
CA GLY A 338 16.84 30.45 20.68
C GLY A 338 16.51 31.87 20.25
N ILE A 339 17.56 32.63 19.94
CA ILE A 339 17.49 34.04 19.57
C ILE A 339 17.59 34.20 18.05
N GLU A 340 16.67 34.96 17.46
CA GLU A 340 16.59 35.27 16.03
C GLU A 340 16.47 36.77 15.73
N ASN A 341 16.58 37.16 14.45
CA ASN A 341 16.36 38.52 13.95
C ASN A 341 17.04 39.62 14.79
N ARG A 342 18.33 39.41 15.07
CA ARG A 342 19.14 40.35 15.85
C ARG A 342 19.35 41.63 15.05
N PHE A 343 19.04 42.75 15.69
CA PHE A 343 19.36 44.09 15.24
C PHE A 343 20.32 44.70 16.26
N GLN A 344 21.42 45.25 15.78
CA GLN A 344 22.34 45.99 16.63
C GLN A 344 22.67 47.33 15.99
N ARG A 345 22.49 48.42 16.74
CA ARG A 345 22.84 49.78 16.33
C ARG A 345 23.63 50.44 17.43
N LYS A 346 24.76 51.06 17.06
CA LYS A 346 25.51 51.96 17.94
C LYS A 346 25.25 53.39 17.51
N LEU A 347 24.97 54.28 18.45
CA LEU A 347 24.75 55.69 18.17
C LEU A 347 25.35 56.55 19.27
N ARG A 348 25.69 57.79 18.91
CA ARG A 348 26.13 58.80 19.88
C ARG A 348 24.95 59.62 20.34
N ALA A 349 24.76 59.68 21.65
CA ALA A 349 23.68 60.44 22.27
C ALA A 349 24.24 61.47 23.26
N GLY A 350 23.75 62.70 23.14
CA GLY A 350 23.90 63.73 24.18
C GLY A 350 22.72 63.73 25.15
N ASN A 351 22.76 64.66 26.10
CA ASN A 351 21.69 64.89 27.08
C ASN A 351 20.38 65.32 26.37
N GLY A 352 19.27 64.65 26.66
CA GLY A 352 17.94 64.92 26.09
C GLY A 352 17.39 63.77 25.22
N GLY A 353 16.55 64.13 24.23
CA GLY A 353 15.83 63.21 23.34
C GLY A 353 14.63 63.91 22.68
N PRO A 354 13.77 63.18 21.95
CA PRO A 354 13.73 61.73 21.84
C PRO A 354 14.72 61.16 20.82
N TYR A 355 15.38 60.06 21.19
CA TYR A 355 16.00 59.12 20.26
C TYR A 355 14.96 58.04 19.91
N THR A 356 14.89 57.65 18.64
CA THR A 356 13.88 56.70 18.17
C THR A 356 14.50 55.38 17.75
N PHE A 357 13.97 54.30 18.31
CA PHE A 357 14.24 52.93 17.90
C PHE A 357 13.14 52.46 16.95
N THR A 358 13.52 51.80 15.86
CA THR A 358 12.59 51.13 14.96
C THR A 358 13.26 49.91 14.35
N ALA A 359 12.60 48.76 14.41
CA ALA A 359 13.02 47.52 13.78
C ALA A 359 11.89 46.91 12.95
N LYS A 360 12.24 46.32 11.81
CA LYS A 360 11.33 45.56 10.96
C LYS A 360 11.64 44.08 11.13
N LEU A 361 10.61 43.29 11.43
CA LEU A 361 10.75 41.89 11.79
C LEU A 361 9.80 41.04 10.94
N PRO A 362 10.31 40.05 10.19
CA PRO A 362 9.44 39.13 9.48
C PRO A 362 8.75 38.20 10.49
N VAL A 363 7.42 38.10 10.41
CA VAL A 363 6.63 37.14 11.19
C VAL A 363 6.74 35.78 10.49
N ARG A 364 7.52 34.86 11.06
CA ARG A 364 7.85 33.57 10.44
C ARG A 364 7.12 32.37 11.04
N THR A 365 6.48 32.56 12.18
CA THR A 365 5.81 31.50 12.94
C THR A 365 4.40 31.94 13.26
N ASP A 366 3.49 30.97 13.30
CA ASP A 366 2.10 31.18 13.72
C ASP A 366 1.98 31.24 15.27
N ASP A 367 3.06 30.95 16.00
CA ASP A 367 3.12 31.06 17.46
C ASP A 367 3.60 32.45 17.89
N ALA A 368 3.12 32.88 19.06
CA ALA A 368 3.52 34.13 19.67
C ALA A 368 5.03 34.11 19.98
N VAL A 369 5.68 35.25 19.74
CA VAL A 369 7.13 35.41 19.98
C VAL A 369 7.41 36.71 20.70
N THR A 370 8.36 36.70 21.64
CA THR A 370 8.73 37.90 22.38
C THR A 370 9.83 38.65 21.65
N TYR A 371 9.62 39.91 21.34
CA TYR A 371 10.69 40.80 20.91
C TYR A 371 11.25 41.57 22.10
N ARG A 372 12.58 41.59 22.22
CA ARG A 372 13.29 42.26 23.31
C ARG A 372 14.23 43.32 22.76
N LEU A 373 14.06 44.55 23.22
CA LEU A 373 14.99 45.66 23.02
C LEU A 373 15.81 45.86 24.29
N ARG A 374 17.13 45.87 24.16
CA ARG A 374 18.07 46.25 25.22
C ARG A 374 18.84 47.49 24.82
N ILE A 375 18.91 48.46 25.72
CA ILE A 375 19.74 49.65 25.57
C ILE A 375 20.83 49.60 26.64
N SER A 376 22.07 49.76 26.19
CA SER A 376 23.26 49.76 27.04
C SER A 376 24.15 50.94 26.68
N ALA A 377 24.79 51.53 27.68
CA ALA A 377 25.80 52.58 27.53
C ALA A 377 26.86 52.41 28.63
N ASP A 378 28.08 52.86 28.37
CA ASP A 378 29.18 52.73 29.33
C ASP A 378 28.86 53.51 30.62
N GLY A 379 28.96 52.83 31.77
CA GLY A 379 28.66 53.40 33.09
C GLY A 379 27.16 53.59 33.42
N ALA A 380 26.26 53.26 32.49
CA ALA A 380 24.81 53.32 32.68
C ALA A 380 24.21 51.94 32.98
N GLU A 381 23.05 51.93 33.63
CA GLU A 381 22.26 50.70 33.79
C GLU A 381 21.75 50.20 32.43
N THR A 382 21.88 48.90 32.17
CA THR A 382 21.32 48.28 30.96
C THR A 382 19.81 48.09 31.14
N LEU A 383 19.00 48.76 30.32
CA LEU A 383 17.55 48.64 30.38
C LEU A 383 17.02 47.73 29.28
N SER A 384 15.95 47.00 29.58
CA SER A 384 15.26 46.09 28.65
C SER A 384 13.78 46.44 28.55
N ARG A 385 13.23 46.33 27.34
CA ARG A 385 11.79 46.42 27.06
C ARG A 385 11.39 45.30 26.12
N GLU A 386 10.21 44.78 26.34
CA GLU A 386 9.72 43.57 25.67
C GLU A 386 8.32 43.83 25.14
N VAL A 387 7.96 43.09 24.10
CA VAL A 387 6.61 43.03 23.59
C VAL A 387 6.38 41.67 22.96
N GLU A 388 5.17 41.15 23.11
CA GLU A 388 4.75 39.91 22.46
C GLU A 388 4.18 40.22 21.07
N ILE A 389 4.77 39.62 20.05
CA ILE A 389 4.24 39.61 18.69
C ILE A 389 3.34 38.40 18.59
N GLN A 390 2.03 38.62 18.55
CA GLN A 390 1.02 37.57 18.44
C GLN A 390 0.44 37.53 17.01
N PRO A 391 0.83 36.55 16.19
CA PRO A 391 0.20 36.33 14.90
C PRO A 391 -1.29 35.95 15.06
N SER A 392 -2.11 36.31 14.09
CA SER A 392 -3.54 35.97 14.04
C SER A 392 -3.74 34.45 13.92
N PRO A 393 -4.68 33.86 14.67
CA PRO A 393 -5.00 32.42 14.59
C PRO A 393 -5.75 32.05 13.30
N ARG A 394 -6.24 33.05 12.54
CA ARG A 394 -7.16 32.86 11.43
C ARG A 394 -6.67 31.88 10.37
N TYR A 395 -5.37 31.88 10.05
CA TYR A 395 -4.84 30.92 9.08
C TYR A 395 -4.94 29.46 9.56
N ARG A 396 -4.70 29.21 10.86
CA ARG A 396 -4.83 27.87 11.46
C ARG A 396 -6.28 27.41 11.48
N GLU A 397 -7.21 28.32 11.77
CA GLU A 397 -8.65 28.05 11.73
C GLU A 397 -9.08 27.64 10.31
N MET A 398 -8.64 28.37 9.29
CA MET A 398 -8.94 28.03 7.89
C MET A 398 -8.33 26.69 7.44
N LEU A 399 -7.12 26.37 7.90
CA LEU A 399 -6.52 25.05 7.67
C LEU A 399 -7.33 23.93 8.34
N ALA A 400 -7.84 24.15 9.55
CA ALA A 400 -8.65 23.18 10.25
C ALA A 400 -9.98 22.91 9.53
N LEU A 401 -10.65 23.96 9.03
CA LEU A 401 -11.86 23.83 8.22
C LEU A 401 -11.61 23.05 6.92
N ALA A 402 -10.53 23.36 6.21
CA ALA A 402 -10.13 22.60 5.02
C ALA A 402 -9.82 21.13 5.34
N ALA A 403 -9.12 20.87 6.45
CA ALA A 403 -8.80 19.52 6.89
C ALA A 403 -10.04 18.73 7.34
N GLU A 404 -11.07 19.39 7.87
CA GLU A 404 -12.38 18.76 8.11
C GLU A 404 -13.04 18.33 6.79
N ALA A 405 -13.06 19.20 5.78
CA ALA A 405 -13.59 18.86 4.46
C ALA A 405 -12.82 17.68 3.81
N ASP A 406 -11.48 17.65 3.95
CA ASP A 406 -10.64 16.53 3.50
C ASP A 406 -10.94 15.23 4.24
N ARG A 407 -11.23 15.29 5.56
CA ARG A 407 -11.61 14.13 6.36
C ARG A 407 -12.94 13.54 5.89
N GLU A 408 -13.96 14.37 5.68
CA GLU A 408 -15.25 13.93 5.14
C GLU A 408 -15.11 13.34 3.72
N ALA A 409 -14.29 13.96 2.87
CA ALA A 409 -14.03 13.43 1.53
C ALA A 409 -13.36 12.04 1.60
N SER A 410 -12.38 11.89 2.50
CA SER A 410 -11.63 10.64 2.68
C SER A 410 -12.49 9.52 3.26
N SER A 411 -13.51 9.84 4.07
CA SER A 411 -14.50 8.90 4.62
C SER A 411 -15.65 8.59 3.66
N CYS A 412 -15.61 9.09 2.42
CA CYS A 412 -16.67 8.97 1.41
C CYS A 412 -17.97 9.74 1.73
N MET A 413 -17.94 10.71 2.66
CA MET A 413 -19.04 11.65 2.89
C MET A 413 -18.94 12.84 1.91
N LEU A 414 -19.04 12.54 0.61
CA LEU A 414 -18.69 13.48 -0.46
C LEU A 414 -19.61 14.72 -0.53
N SER A 415 -20.90 14.56 -0.22
CA SER A 415 -21.86 15.68 -0.17
C SER A 415 -21.54 16.65 0.98
N ASP A 416 -21.21 16.11 2.16
CA ASP A 416 -20.85 16.90 3.33
C ASP A 416 -19.50 17.59 3.12
N ALA A 417 -18.55 16.88 2.51
CA ALA A 417 -17.27 17.44 2.11
C ALA A 417 -17.44 18.64 1.18
N LEU A 418 -18.28 18.54 0.13
CA LEU A 418 -18.57 19.66 -0.78
C LEU A 418 -19.12 20.88 -0.04
N SER A 419 -20.08 20.67 0.86
CA SER A 419 -20.67 21.75 1.68
C SER A 419 -19.62 22.43 2.56
N ARG A 420 -18.71 21.66 3.17
CA ARG A 420 -17.61 22.19 3.99
C ARG A 420 -16.56 22.93 3.14
N TYR A 421 -16.26 22.43 1.95
CA TYR A 421 -15.38 23.13 1.01
C TYR A 421 -15.97 24.48 0.57
N ASP A 422 -17.27 24.52 0.28
CA ASP A 422 -17.96 25.76 -0.06
C ASP A 422 -17.91 26.78 1.09
N ALA A 423 -18.17 26.34 2.32
CA ALA A 423 -18.02 27.19 3.51
C ALA A 423 -16.59 27.72 3.68
N ALA A 424 -15.58 26.85 3.56
CA ALA A 424 -14.17 27.25 3.65
C ALA A 424 -13.77 28.24 2.56
N ILE A 425 -14.31 28.11 1.34
CA ILE A 425 -14.07 29.05 0.23
C ILE A 425 -14.66 30.41 0.54
N GLU A 426 -15.91 30.47 1.01
CA GLU A 426 -16.56 31.74 1.38
C GLU A 426 -15.80 32.47 2.50
N ASP A 427 -15.30 31.75 3.51
CA ASP A 427 -14.55 32.33 4.62
C ASP A 427 -13.13 32.79 4.22
N LEU A 428 -12.52 32.12 3.23
CA LEU A 428 -11.18 32.44 2.72
C LEU A 428 -11.16 33.63 1.77
N LYS A 429 -12.23 33.86 0.99
CA LYS A 429 -12.31 34.95 -0.01
C LYS A 429 -11.92 36.33 0.54
N PRO A 430 -12.43 36.80 1.71
CA PRO A 430 -12.07 38.11 2.26
C PRO A 430 -10.57 38.26 2.58
N SER A 431 -9.89 37.15 2.89
CA SER A 431 -8.46 37.14 3.26
C SER A 431 -7.53 36.88 2.07
N ALA A 432 -8.06 36.68 0.86
CA ALA A 432 -7.30 36.31 -0.33
C ALA A 432 -6.34 37.41 -0.84
N SER A 433 -6.40 38.63 -0.29
CA SER A 433 -5.39 39.67 -0.55
C SER A 433 -3.99 39.26 -0.06
N LYS A 434 -3.91 38.38 0.95
CA LYS A 434 -2.65 37.84 1.48
C LYS A 434 -2.22 36.59 0.70
N PRO A 435 -0.95 36.49 0.22
CA PRO A 435 -0.51 35.39 -0.65
C PRO A 435 -0.71 33.97 -0.09
N ARG A 436 -0.56 33.79 1.24
CA ARG A 436 -0.71 32.48 1.88
C ARG A 436 -2.18 32.01 1.87
N PHE A 437 -3.11 32.92 2.13
CA PHE A 437 -4.55 32.66 2.06
C PHE A 437 -5.00 32.46 0.60
N ALA A 438 -4.47 33.22 -0.36
CA ALA A 438 -4.74 33.02 -1.78
C ALA A 438 -4.32 31.62 -2.27
N ARG A 439 -3.14 31.13 -1.83
CA ARG A 439 -2.68 29.77 -2.14
C ARG A 439 -3.57 28.70 -1.51
N LEU A 440 -3.98 28.89 -0.25
CA LEU A 440 -4.89 27.97 0.43
C LEU A 440 -6.25 27.94 -0.27
N LEU A 441 -6.82 29.10 -0.60
CA LEU A 441 -8.07 29.21 -1.37
C LEU A 441 -7.99 28.44 -2.68
N LYS A 442 -6.93 28.64 -3.47
CA LYS A 442 -6.72 27.89 -4.72
C LYS A 442 -6.67 26.37 -4.47
N HIS A 443 -5.96 25.94 -3.43
CA HIS A 443 -5.90 24.52 -3.08
C HIS A 443 -7.27 23.95 -2.69
N VAL A 444 -8.02 24.66 -1.84
CA VAL A 444 -9.38 24.30 -1.41
C VAL A 444 -10.33 24.23 -2.61
N GLU A 445 -10.26 25.18 -3.55
CA GLU A 445 -11.05 25.15 -4.80
C GLU A 445 -10.71 23.95 -5.69
N GLU A 446 -9.42 23.60 -5.83
CA GLU A 446 -8.97 22.43 -6.58
C GLU A 446 -9.45 21.12 -5.93
N ARG A 447 -9.36 21.03 -4.59
CA ARG A 447 -9.87 19.88 -3.83
C ARG A 447 -11.39 19.76 -3.96
N ARG A 448 -12.13 20.85 -3.81
CA ARG A 448 -13.58 20.90 -4.06
C ARG A 448 -13.95 20.35 -5.44
N ARG A 449 -13.26 20.79 -6.51
CA ARG A 449 -13.50 20.28 -7.87
C ARG A 449 -13.22 18.78 -8.00
N THR A 450 -12.20 18.29 -7.30
CA THR A 450 -11.89 16.86 -7.25
C THR A 450 -13.00 16.08 -6.56
N VAL A 451 -13.46 16.55 -5.40
CA VAL A 451 -14.57 15.93 -4.65
C VAL A 451 -15.88 15.98 -5.44
N GLN A 452 -16.14 17.06 -6.19
CA GLN A 452 -17.31 17.16 -7.07
C GLN A 452 -17.30 16.04 -8.11
N ARG A 453 -16.17 15.81 -8.79
CA ARG A 453 -16.02 14.70 -9.73
C ARG A 453 -16.17 13.35 -9.05
N GLN A 454 -15.64 13.19 -7.84
CA GLN A 454 -15.79 11.97 -7.06
C GLN A 454 -17.25 11.72 -6.66
N SER A 455 -18.03 12.75 -6.38
CA SER A 455 -19.46 12.64 -6.09
C SER A 455 -20.22 12.09 -7.31
N GLU A 456 -19.96 12.65 -8.50
CA GLU A 456 -20.54 12.16 -9.75
C GLU A 456 -20.11 10.71 -10.07
N LEU A 457 -18.84 10.37 -9.80
CA LEU A 457 -18.35 8.99 -9.94
C LEU A 457 -19.00 8.04 -8.94
N ARG A 458 -19.29 8.49 -7.71
CA ARG A 458 -19.96 7.69 -6.69
C ARG A 458 -21.38 7.33 -7.11
N GLU A 459 -22.14 8.28 -7.64
CA GLU A 459 -23.48 8.00 -8.18
C GLU A 459 -23.44 6.96 -9.30
N ARG A 460 -22.45 7.05 -10.20
CA ARG A 460 -22.23 6.05 -11.26
C ARG A 460 -21.83 4.69 -10.70
N LEU A 461 -21.01 4.68 -9.64
CA LEU A 461 -20.61 3.45 -8.95
C LEU A 461 -21.82 2.75 -8.33
N ASP A 462 -22.70 3.48 -7.64
CA ASP A 462 -23.89 2.88 -7.01
C ASP A 462 -24.77 2.17 -8.07
N ALA A 463 -25.01 2.82 -9.22
CA ALA A 463 -25.70 2.20 -10.35
C ALA A 463 -24.91 1.00 -10.94
N ALA A 464 -23.58 1.07 -10.98
CA ALA A 464 -22.74 -0.03 -11.48
C ALA A 464 -22.70 -1.23 -10.54
N ILE A 465 -22.79 -1.03 -9.21
CA ILE A 465 -22.89 -2.10 -8.20
C ILE A 465 -24.19 -2.86 -8.39
N ASP A 466 -25.31 -2.15 -8.54
CA ASP A 466 -26.61 -2.76 -8.77
C ASP A 466 -26.61 -3.55 -10.08
N GLY A 467 -26.03 -2.98 -11.14
CA GLY A 467 -25.79 -3.70 -12.40
C GLY A 467 -24.91 -4.94 -12.22
N ALA A 468 -23.82 -4.87 -11.46
CA ALA A 468 -22.96 -6.02 -11.19
C ALA A 468 -23.69 -7.13 -10.43
N ARG A 469 -24.55 -6.79 -9.46
CA ARG A 469 -25.37 -7.75 -8.71
C ARG A 469 -26.42 -8.40 -9.60
N LEU A 470 -27.13 -7.61 -10.42
CA LEU A 470 -28.16 -8.11 -11.33
C LEU A 470 -27.60 -9.07 -12.37
N PHE A 471 -26.47 -8.73 -13.00
CA PHE A 471 -25.80 -9.58 -14.01
C PHE A 471 -24.95 -10.71 -13.40
N ALA A 472 -24.89 -10.79 -12.08
CA ALA A 472 -24.41 -11.97 -11.37
C ALA A 472 -25.55 -12.89 -10.95
N SER A 473 -26.80 -12.43 -10.89
CA SER A 473 -27.94 -13.22 -10.41
C SER A 473 -28.65 -13.99 -11.51
N LYS A 474 -29.46 -14.99 -11.12
CA LYS A 474 -30.31 -15.76 -12.04
C LYS A 474 -31.47 -14.98 -12.65
N GLU A 475 -31.77 -13.79 -12.15
CA GLU A 475 -32.92 -12.98 -12.59
C GLU A 475 -32.74 -12.49 -14.03
N GLN A 476 -31.52 -12.09 -14.40
CA GLN A 476 -31.21 -11.60 -15.74
C GLN A 476 -30.82 -12.74 -16.70
N CYS A 477 -30.23 -13.82 -16.16
CA CYS A 477 -29.72 -14.97 -16.91
C CYS A 477 -28.72 -14.66 -18.04
N ASP A 478 -28.15 -13.46 -18.05
CA ASP A 478 -27.07 -13.03 -18.94
C ASP A 478 -25.85 -12.71 -18.08
N PHE A 479 -25.05 -13.72 -17.74
CA PHE A 479 -23.95 -13.54 -16.80
C PHE A 479 -22.80 -12.73 -17.42
N ARG A 480 -22.54 -11.54 -16.85
CA ARG A 480 -21.60 -10.57 -17.40
C ARG A 480 -20.59 -10.06 -16.37
N PHE A 481 -19.38 -10.63 -16.41
CA PHE A 481 -18.30 -10.25 -15.51
C PHE A 481 -17.76 -8.82 -15.75
N ASP A 482 -17.94 -8.27 -16.96
CA ASP A 482 -17.50 -6.93 -17.31
C ASP A 482 -18.24 -5.83 -16.53
N ARG A 483 -19.46 -6.10 -16.05
CA ARG A 483 -20.21 -5.19 -15.18
C ARG A 483 -19.53 -4.99 -13.82
N ALA A 484 -19.16 -6.09 -13.16
CA ALA A 484 -18.41 -6.04 -11.90
C ALA A 484 -17.01 -5.43 -12.09
N ARG A 485 -16.36 -5.70 -13.22
CA ARG A 485 -15.07 -5.08 -13.58
C ARG A 485 -15.20 -3.56 -13.76
N ASN A 486 -16.25 -3.08 -14.40
CA ASN A 486 -16.51 -1.65 -14.53
C ASN A 486 -16.73 -0.99 -13.15
N ALA A 487 -17.53 -1.61 -12.27
CA ALA A 487 -17.72 -1.12 -10.91
C ALA A 487 -16.39 -1.06 -10.12
N LEU A 488 -15.51 -2.07 -10.25
CA LEU A 488 -14.17 -2.05 -9.66
C LEU A 488 -13.30 -0.91 -10.20
N SER A 489 -13.41 -0.61 -11.51
CA SER A 489 -12.68 0.50 -12.12
C SER A 489 -13.16 1.84 -11.56
N LEU A 490 -14.47 2.04 -11.41
CA LEU A 490 -15.04 3.26 -10.83
C LEU A 490 -14.65 3.43 -9.36
N LEU A 491 -14.63 2.33 -8.60
CA LEU A 491 -14.23 2.33 -7.19
C LEU A 491 -12.75 2.71 -7.01
N ALA A 492 -11.88 2.35 -7.95
CA ALA A 492 -10.45 2.67 -7.87
C ALA A 492 -10.16 4.18 -7.96
N ASP A 493 -11.04 4.95 -8.61
CA ASP A 493 -10.93 6.41 -8.75
C ASP A 493 -11.54 7.18 -7.56
N LEU A 494 -12.11 6.47 -6.58
CA LEU A 494 -12.72 7.05 -5.38
C LEU A 494 -11.78 6.96 -4.15
N PRO A 495 -11.99 7.81 -3.13
CA PRO A 495 -11.25 7.72 -1.87
C PRO A 495 -11.39 6.34 -1.21
N ALA A 496 -10.36 5.89 -0.49
CA ALA A 496 -10.34 4.57 0.14
C ALA A 496 -11.52 4.33 1.11
N GLY A 497 -12.05 5.38 1.76
CA GLY A 497 -13.25 5.27 2.58
C GLY A 497 -14.49 4.79 1.81
N CYS A 498 -14.55 4.97 0.49
CA CYS A 498 -15.66 4.49 -0.33
C CYS A 498 -15.69 2.96 -0.51
N ASP A 499 -14.57 2.27 -0.20
CA ASP A 499 -14.48 0.81 -0.20
C ASP A 499 -14.90 0.20 1.14
N ALA A 500 -14.90 0.99 2.22
CA ALA A 500 -15.34 0.58 3.54
C ALA A 500 -16.87 0.47 3.58
N ILE A 501 -17.39 -0.71 3.94
CA ILE A 501 -18.82 -0.93 4.20
C ILE A 501 -19.11 -0.48 5.65
N PRO A 502 -20.33 0.03 5.96
CA PRO A 502 -20.75 0.35 7.33
C PRO A 502 -20.38 -0.74 8.35
N GLU A 503 -20.10 -0.29 9.59
CA GLU A 503 -19.66 -1.13 10.70
C GLU A 503 -20.49 -2.41 10.85
N GLY A 504 -19.82 -3.57 10.89
CA GLY A 504 -20.45 -4.87 11.15
C GLY A 504 -20.39 -5.89 10.00
N VAL A 505 -19.91 -5.52 8.81
CA VAL A 505 -19.69 -6.45 7.68
C VAL A 505 -18.20 -6.70 7.48
N SER A 506 -17.78 -7.96 7.48
CA SER A 506 -16.36 -8.38 7.45
C SER A 506 -15.67 -8.32 6.09
N SER A 507 -16.30 -7.71 5.07
CA SER A 507 -15.79 -7.67 3.69
C SER A 507 -15.93 -6.28 3.08
N SER A 508 -14.87 -5.81 2.39
CA SER A 508 -14.90 -4.57 1.62
C SER A 508 -15.79 -4.68 0.37
N LEU A 509 -16.18 -3.53 -0.19
CA LEU A 509 -16.95 -3.48 -1.43
C LEU A 509 -16.16 -4.07 -2.61
N SER A 510 -14.86 -3.79 -2.68
CA SER A 510 -13.91 -4.31 -3.66
C SER A 510 -13.83 -5.84 -3.61
N LYS A 511 -13.86 -6.44 -2.41
CA LYS A 511 -13.92 -7.88 -2.24
C LYS A 511 -15.23 -8.43 -2.79
N THR A 512 -16.36 -7.84 -2.40
CA THR A 512 -17.69 -8.21 -2.90
C THR A 512 -17.76 -8.16 -4.43
N LEU A 513 -17.26 -7.08 -5.05
CA LEU A 513 -17.28 -6.92 -6.51
C LEU A 513 -16.37 -7.94 -7.23
N ARG A 514 -15.22 -8.31 -6.64
CA ARG A 514 -14.37 -9.38 -7.19
C ARG A 514 -15.06 -10.74 -7.11
N GLU A 515 -15.74 -11.03 -6.02
CA GLU A 515 -16.53 -12.26 -5.85
C GLU A 515 -17.65 -12.33 -6.89
N LEU A 516 -18.38 -11.22 -7.12
CA LEU A 516 -19.39 -11.14 -8.19
C LEU A 516 -18.78 -11.33 -9.58
N MET A 517 -17.62 -10.71 -9.85
CA MET A 517 -16.92 -10.88 -11.13
C MET A 517 -16.56 -12.35 -11.41
N ILE A 518 -15.99 -13.03 -10.40
CA ILE A 518 -15.61 -14.45 -10.50
C ILE A 518 -16.86 -15.33 -10.65
N ALA A 519 -17.92 -15.05 -9.88
CA ALA A 519 -19.17 -15.79 -9.95
C ALA A 519 -19.81 -15.67 -11.34
N SER A 520 -19.97 -14.46 -11.87
CA SER A 520 -20.51 -14.25 -13.23
C SER A 520 -19.70 -14.98 -14.30
N GLN A 521 -18.36 -14.92 -14.23
CA GLN A 521 -17.50 -15.61 -15.18
C GLN A 521 -17.70 -17.13 -15.12
N ARG A 522 -17.64 -17.73 -13.92
CA ARG A 522 -17.83 -19.17 -13.74
C ARG A 522 -19.20 -19.64 -14.22
N ARG A 523 -20.26 -18.87 -13.91
CA ARG A 523 -21.63 -19.18 -14.33
C ARG A 523 -21.78 -19.18 -15.84
N ARG A 524 -21.19 -18.18 -16.52
CA ARG A 524 -21.18 -18.13 -17.98
C ARG A 524 -20.43 -19.31 -18.59
N GLU A 525 -19.24 -19.61 -18.08
CA GLU A 525 -18.42 -20.74 -18.54
C GLU A 525 -19.15 -22.09 -18.37
N ALA A 526 -19.89 -22.26 -17.26
CA ALA A 526 -20.70 -23.44 -17.00
C ALA A 526 -21.85 -23.59 -18.00
N GLN A 527 -22.59 -22.51 -18.31
CA GLN A 527 -23.64 -22.53 -19.34
C GLN A 527 -23.09 -22.84 -20.73
N ASP A 528 -21.99 -22.20 -21.13
CA ASP A 528 -21.35 -22.45 -22.43
C ASP A 528 -20.80 -23.88 -22.52
N ALA A 529 -20.27 -24.43 -21.42
CA ALA A 529 -19.81 -25.82 -21.36
C ALA A 529 -20.98 -26.83 -21.39
N PHE A 530 -22.07 -26.52 -20.70
CA PHE A 530 -23.30 -27.30 -20.72
C PHE A 530 -23.85 -27.42 -22.16
N ASP A 531 -24.00 -26.30 -22.87
CA ASP A 531 -24.47 -26.30 -24.26
C ASP A 531 -23.62 -27.19 -25.17
N ARG A 532 -22.30 -27.03 -25.10
CA ARG A 532 -21.35 -27.83 -25.87
C ARG A 532 -21.46 -29.32 -25.54
N ALA A 533 -21.60 -29.66 -24.25
CA ALA A 533 -21.71 -31.04 -23.80
C ALA A 533 -23.03 -31.68 -24.25
N VAL A 534 -24.16 -30.96 -24.18
CA VAL A 534 -25.48 -31.44 -24.64
C VAL A 534 -25.47 -31.65 -26.15
N LYS A 535 -24.97 -30.69 -26.94
CA LYS A 535 -24.82 -30.84 -28.39
C LYS A 535 -23.95 -32.05 -28.74
N LYS A 536 -22.84 -32.25 -28.03
CA LYS A 536 -21.96 -33.38 -28.24
C LYS A 536 -22.59 -34.72 -27.85
N GLY A 537 -23.37 -34.73 -26.76
CA GLY A 537 -24.15 -35.89 -26.32
C GLY A 537 -25.14 -36.32 -27.41
N ARG A 538 -25.90 -35.39 -27.97
CA ARG A 538 -26.85 -35.65 -29.07
C ARG A 538 -26.16 -36.15 -30.34
N GLU A 539 -25.00 -35.57 -30.68
CA GLU A 539 -24.17 -36.05 -31.81
C GLU A 539 -23.69 -37.49 -31.59
N LEU A 540 -23.28 -37.86 -30.37
CA LEU A 540 -22.85 -39.23 -30.06
C LEU A 540 -24.02 -40.22 -30.03
N GLU A 541 -25.17 -39.79 -29.51
CA GLU A 541 -26.41 -40.57 -29.50
C GLU A 541 -26.86 -40.90 -30.93
N SER A 542 -26.91 -39.90 -31.83
CA SER A 542 -27.21 -40.11 -33.26
C SER A 542 -26.18 -40.98 -34.01
N ARG A 543 -24.97 -41.13 -33.47
CA ARG A 543 -23.93 -42.04 -33.97
C ARG A 543 -23.90 -43.38 -33.23
N CYS A 544 -24.94 -43.70 -32.47
CA CYS A 544 -25.09 -44.94 -31.73
C CYS A 544 -23.97 -45.20 -30.72
N ARG A 545 -23.41 -44.14 -30.11
CA ARG A 545 -22.41 -44.21 -29.03
C ARG A 545 -23.03 -43.81 -27.69
N THR A 546 -23.99 -44.60 -27.25
CA THR A 546 -24.91 -44.29 -26.14
C THR A 546 -24.20 -44.23 -24.78
N ASP A 547 -23.25 -45.13 -24.49
CA ASP A 547 -22.44 -45.10 -23.26
C ASP A 547 -21.66 -43.77 -23.08
N GLN A 548 -21.11 -43.25 -24.18
CA GLN A 548 -20.39 -41.96 -24.18
C GLN A 548 -21.36 -40.78 -24.07
N ALA A 549 -22.53 -40.87 -24.70
CA ALA A 549 -23.58 -39.86 -24.59
C ALA A 549 -24.13 -39.75 -23.16
N VAL A 550 -24.38 -40.88 -22.47
CA VAL A 550 -24.79 -40.92 -21.05
C VAL A 550 -23.78 -40.19 -20.17
N SER A 551 -22.48 -40.47 -20.35
CA SER A 551 -21.42 -39.84 -19.57
C SER A 551 -21.38 -38.33 -19.78
N LEU A 552 -21.57 -37.86 -21.02
CA LEU A 552 -21.63 -36.43 -21.33
C LEU A 552 -22.88 -35.74 -20.82
N TYR A 553 -24.06 -36.36 -20.92
CA TYR A 553 -25.29 -35.78 -20.37
C TYR A 553 -25.22 -35.69 -18.85
N ALA A 554 -24.75 -36.73 -18.16
CA ALA A 554 -24.56 -36.71 -16.72
C ALA A 554 -23.54 -35.62 -16.30
N GLY A 555 -22.41 -35.52 -17.01
CA GLY A 555 -21.42 -34.46 -16.79
C GLY A 555 -21.96 -33.06 -17.07
N ALA A 556 -22.80 -32.90 -18.09
CA ALA A 556 -23.45 -31.64 -18.43
C ALA A 556 -24.39 -31.19 -17.30
N LEU A 557 -25.28 -32.07 -16.82
CA LEU A 557 -26.20 -31.73 -15.72
C LEU A 557 -25.43 -31.33 -14.46
N ALA A 558 -24.33 -32.01 -14.13
CA ALA A 558 -23.48 -31.67 -12.99
C ALA A 558 -22.87 -30.26 -13.07
N LEU A 559 -22.60 -29.72 -14.26
CA LEU A 559 -22.08 -28.36 -14.43
C LEU A 559 -23.08 -27.30 -13.97
N LEU A 560 -24.38 -27.50 -14.25
CA LEU A 560 -25.43 -26.57 -13.83
C LEU A 560 -25.94 -26.85 -12.41
N ASP A 561 -25.85 -28.09 -11.92
CA ASP A 561 -26.21 -28.43 -10.54
C ASP A 561 -25.17 -27.95 -9.51
N ALA A 562 -23.94 -27.64 -9.93
CA ALA A 562 -22.90 -27.09 -9.06
C ALA A 562 -23.22 -25.66 -8.55
N ASP A 563 -24.08 -24.91 -9.25
CA ASP A 563 -24.53 -23.57 -8.87
C ASP A 563 -25.96 -23.33 -9.38
N ASP A 564 -26.92 -23.31 -8.45
CA ASP A 564 -28.36 -23.17 -8.74
C ASP A 564 -28.71 -21.85 -9.46
N GLN A 565 -27.83 -20.84 -9.40
CA GLN A 565 -28.05 -19.59 -10.11
C GLN A 565 -27.84 -19.75 -11.63
N THR A 566 -27.04 -20.72 -12.09
CA THR A 566 -26.78 -20.96 -13.52
C THR A 566 -28.00 -21.50 -14.27
N ARG A 567 -28.95 -22.05 -13.52
CA ARG A 567 -30.18 -22.70 -13.96
C ARG A 567 -31.31 -21.68 -14.14
N CYS A 568 -31.29 -21.00 -15.28
CA CYS A 568 -32.23 -19.92 -15.58
C CYS A 568 -32.58 -19.85 -17.08
N GLY A 569 -33.68 -19.17 -17.41
CA GLY A 569 -34.08 -18.92 -18.81
C GLY A 569 -34.17 -20.19 -19.67
N GLU A 570 -33.63 -20.11 -20.89
CA GLU A 570 -33.57 -21.23 -21.84
C GLU A 570 -32.70 -22.40 -21.35
N TRP A 571 -31.73 -22.12 -20.47
CA TRP A 571 -30.86 -23.15 -19.89
C TRP A 571 -31.60 -24.08 -18.95
N GLU A 572 -32.56 -23.57 -18.17
CA GLU A 572 -33.40 -24.40 -17.29
C GLU A 572 -34.31 -25.33 -18.10
N GLN A 573 -34.83 -24.86 -19.23
CA GLN A 573 -35.63 -25.68 -20.15
C GLN A 573 -34.77 -26.80 -20.75
N THR A 574 -33.58 -26.47 -21.24
CA THR A 574 -32.65 -27.44 -21.83
C THR A 574 -32.16 -28.45 -20.78
N TYR A 575 -31.83 -27.99 -19.58
CA TYR A 575 -31.48 -28.85 -18.44
C TYR A 575 -32.61 -29.83 -18.13
N THR A 576 -33.85 -29.34 -18.05
CA THR A 576 -35.03 -30.18 -17.77
C THR A 576 -35.25 -31.23 -18.86
N LEU A 577 -35.13 -30.84 -20.13
CA LEU A 577 -35.24 -31.76 -21.27
C LEU A 577 -34.15 -32.85 -21.22
N VAL A 578 -32.90 -32.47 -20.95
CA VAL A 578 -31.80 -33.43 -20.85
C VAL A 578 -32.01 -34.39 -19.68
N ARG A 579 -32.49 -33.88 -18.54
CA ARG A 579 -32.71 -34.67 -17.33
C ARG A 579 -33.88 -35.66 -17.45
N ILE A 580 -34.97 -35.26 -18.08
CA ILE A 580 -36.21 -36.05 -18.14
C ILE A 580 -36.25 -36.93 -19.39
N GLU A 581 -35.65 -36.50 -20.50
CA GLU A 581 -35.75 -37.18 -21.79
C GLU A 581 -34.41 -37.72 -22.29
N ASP A 582 -33.43 -36.85 -22.58
CA ASP A 582 -32.21 -37.27 -23.29
C ASP A 582 -31.37 -38.26 -22.48
N LEU A 583 -31.14 -38.00 -21.18
CA LEU A 583 -30.35 -38.88 -20.32
C LEU A 583 -31.05 -40.23 -20.07
N PRO A 584 -32.35 -40.31 -19.70
CA PRO A 584 -33.05 -41.58 -19.58
C PRO A 584 -33.09 -42.37 -20.89
N ARG A 585 -33.29 -41.71 -22.03
CA ARG A 585 -33.29 -42.35 -23.35
C ARG A 585 -31.93 -42.98 -23.67
N ALA A 586 -30.84 -42.22 -23.54
CA ALA A 586 -29.48 -42.72 -23.75
C ALA A 586 -29.12 -43.85 -22.76
N THR A 587 -29.55 -43.74 -21.50
CA THR A 587 -29.33 -44.77 -20.46
C THR A 587 -30.09 -46.05 -20.80
N GLY A 588 -31.32 -45.95 -21.29
CA GLY A 588 -32.11 -47.08 -21.76
C GLY A 588 -31.42 -47.82 -22.91
N ALA A 589 -30.94 -47.06 -23.90
CA ALA A 589 -30.23 -47.62 -25.04
C ALA A 589 -28.91 -48.31 -24.66
N ALA A 590 -28.11 -47.68 -23.78
CA ALA A 590 -26.89 -48.28 -23.20
C ALA A 590 -27.17 -49.61 -22.47
N ARG A 591 -28.25 -49.66 -21.66
CA ARG A 591 -28.66 -50.88 -20.94
C ARG A 591 -29.10 -51.99 -21.88
N ILE A 592 -29.79 -51.66 -22.97
CA ILE A 592 -30.14 -52.64 -24.00
C ILE A 592 -28.86 -53.21 -24.62
N GLU A 593 -27.92 -52.35 -25.00
CA GLU A 593 -26.66 -52.79 -25.59
C GLU A 593 -25.88 -53.73 -24.65
N GLU A 594 -25.76 -53.38 -23.37
CA GLU A 594 -25.13 -54.22 -22.35
C GLU A 594 -25.90 -55.54 -22.12
N ALA A 595 -27.23 -55.49 -22.09
CA ALA A 595 -28.04 -56.70 -21.98
C ALA A 595 -27.84 -57.63 -23.18
N LEU A 596 -27.70 -57.10 -24.40
CA LEU A 596 -27.40 -57.90 -25.60
C LEU A 596 -26.00 -58.51 -25.54
N ARG A 597 -24.99 -57.77 -25.07
CA ARG A 597 -23.64 -58.30 -24.82
C ARG A 597 -23.67 -59.43 -23.79
N SER A 598 -24.41 -59.25 -22.70
CA SER A 598 -24.59 -60.25 -21.65
C SER A 598 -25.31 -61.50 -22.16
N VAL A 599 -26.39 -61.34 -22.94
CA VAL A 599 -27.10 -62.46 -23.59
C VAL A 599 -26.18 -63.23 -24.53
N ALA A 600 -25.33 -62.54 -25.30
CA ALA A 600 -24.34 -63.21 -26.16
C ALA A 600 -23.35 -64.03 -25.31
N ALA A 601 -22.82 -63.47 -24.23
CA ALA A 601 -21.87 -64.15 -23.35
C ALA A 601 -22.50 -65.34 -22.59
N ASP A 602 -23.73 -65.21 -22.10
CA ASP A 602 -24.46 -66.29 -21.43
C ASP A 602 -24.81 -67.42 -22.39
N ALA A 603 -25.16 -67.10 -23.64
CA ALA A 603 -25.37 -68.10 -24.68
C ALA A 603 -24.07 -68.82 -25.04
N GLU A 604 -22.95 -68.09 -25.18
CA GLU A 604 -21.62 -68.66 -25.37
C GLU A 604 -21.23 -69.62 -24.24
N LYS A 605 -21.50 -69.23 -22.99
CA LYS A 605 -21.25 -70.07 -21.82
C LYS A 605 -22.10 -71.35 -21.81
N LYS A 606 -23.41 -71.24 -22.03
CA LYS A 606 -24.31 -72.40 -22.10
C LYS A 606 -23.93 -73.37 -23.20
N PHE A 607 -23.53 -72.83 -24.35
CA PHE A 607 -23.04 -73.64 -25.46
C PHE A 607 -21.76 -74.42 -25.07
N ALA A 608 -20.80 -73.76 -24.40
CA ALA A 608 -19.60 -74.41 -23.89
C ALA A 608 -19.88 -75.50 -22.84
N GLU A 609 -20.95 -75.34 -22.06
CA GLU A 609 -21.44 -76.32 -21.07
C GLU A 609 -22.27 -77.46 -21.70
N GLY A 610 -22.50 -77.43 -23.02
CA GLY A 610 -23.21 -78.47 -23.77
C GLY A 610 -24.74 -78.28 -23.86
N ASP A 611 -25.28 -77.19 -23.32
CA ASP A 611 -26.70 -76.83 -23.39
C ASP A 611 -27.01 -75.97 -24.63
N VAL A 612 -26.93 -76.61 -25.81
CA VAL A 612 -27.14 -75.93 -27.11
C VAL A 612 -28.56 -75.39 -27.24
N ARG A 613 -29.56 -76.13 -26.72
CA ARG A 613 -30.96 -75.70 -26.75
C ARG A 613 -31.19 -74.48 -25.86
N GLY A 614 -30.66 -74.49 -24.64
CA GLY A 614 -30.76 -73.35 -23.72
C GLY A 614 -29.97 -72.12 -24.17
N ALA A 615 -28.93 -72.28 -24.99
CA ALA A 615 -28.25 -71.17 -25.65
C ALA A 615 -29.15 -70.52 -26.74
N LEU A 616 -29.80 -71.32 -27.59
CA LEU A 616 -30.72 -70.80 -28.62
C LEU A 616 -32.01 -70.20 -28.06
N GLU A 617 -32.54 -70.76 -26.97
CA GLU A 617 -33.69 -70.21 -26.25
C GLU A 617 -33.40 -68.81 -25.67
N LEU A 618 -32.12 -68.47 -25.42
CA LEU A 618 -31.69 -67.11 -25.05
C LEU A 618 -31.53 -66.19 -26.27
N LEU A 619 -30.93 -66.67 -27.36
CA LEU A 619 -30.58 -65.83 -28.52
C LEU A 619 -31.78 -65.43 -29.38
N LEU A 620 -32.66 -66.39 -29.74
CA LEU A 620 -33.73 -66.17 -30.73
C LEU A 620 -34.79 -65.14 -30.28
N PRO A 621 -35.29 -65.16 -29.04
CA PRO A 621 -36.25 -64.15 -28.58
C PRO A 621 -35.62 -62.76 -28.50
N ASN A 622 -34.33 -62.65 -28.20
CA ASN A 622 -33.63 -61.36 -28.10
C ASN A 622 -33.31 -60.77 -29.48
N LEU A 623 -33.00 -61.60 -30.48
CA LEU A 623 -32.91 -61.15 -31.88
C LEU A 623 -34.21 -60.51 -32.36
N ALA A 624 -35.36 -61.18 -32.14
CA ALA A 624 -36.66 -60.65 -32.53
C ALA A 624 -37.02 -59.35 -31.79
N LYS A 625 -36.63 -59.22 -30.52
CA LYS A 625 -36.83 -57.98 -29.73
C LYS A 625 -36.01 -56.80 -30.25
N VAL A 626 -34.75 -57.02 -30.65
CA VAL A 626 -33.88 -55.97 -31.21
C VAL A 626 -34.41 -55.48 -32.55
N GLU A 627 -34.91 -56.38 -33.39
CA GLU A 627 -35.51 -56.02 -34.68
C GLU A 627 -36.78 -55.18 -34.56
N ALA A 628 -37.48 -55.27 -33.44
CA ALA A 628 -38.68 -54.49 -33.16
C ALA A 628 -38.38 -53.11 -32.54
N LEU A 629 -37.12 -52.77 -32.27
CA LEU A 629 -36.75 -51.46 -31.72
C LEU A 629 -36.80 -50.36 -32.80
N PRO A 630 -37.27 -49.14 -32.47
CA PRO A 630 -37.32 -48.01 -33.42
C PRO A 630 -35.95 -47.63 -34.00
N ASP A 631 -34.90 -47.84 -33.21
CA ASP A 631 -33.50 -47.51 -33.45
C ASP A 631 -32.65 -48.78 -33.64
N ALA A 632 -33.24 -49.83 -34.25
CA ALA A 632 -32.60 -51.12 -34.49
C ALA A 632 -31.22 -51.03 -35.17
N SER A 633 -31.00 -50.06 -36.05
CA SER A 633 -29.71 -49.85 -36.75
C SER A 633 -28.55 -49.53 -35.79
N CYS A 634 -28.82 -48.95 -34.62
CA CYS A 634 -27.79 -48.71 -33.62
C CYS A 634 -27.26 -49.98 -32.96
N TYR A 635 -27.99 -51.09 -33.09
CA TYR A 635 -27.63 -52.37 -32.51
C TYR A 635 -27.17 -53.38 -33.56
N ASP A 636 -26.93 -52.96 -34.81
CA ASP A 636 -26.59 -53.87 -35.93
C ASP A 636 -25.37 -54.74 -35.65
N SER A 637 -24.36 -54.23 -34.94
CA SER A 637 -23.19 -55.02 -34.52
C SER A 637 -23.56 -56.14 -33.55
N SER A 638 -24.30 -55.81 -32.48
CA SER A 638 -24.78 -56.78 -31.49
C SER A 638 -25.78 -57.75 -32.11
N LYS A 639 -26.66 -57.28 -33.00
CA LYS A 639 -27.57 -58.09 -33.79
C LYS A 639 -26.82 -59.07 -34.68
N GLY A 640 -25.78 -58.61 -35.38
CA GLY A 640 -24.90 -59.44 -36.20
C GLY A 640 -24.24 -60.54 -35.37
N LYS A 641 -23.66 -60.18 -34.21
CA LYS A 641 -23.07 -61.14 -33.29
C LYS A 641 -24.09 -62.17 -32.79
N LEU A 642 -25.27 -61.74 -32.33
CA LEU A 642 -26.31 -62.64 -31.84
C LEU A 642 -26.83 -63.57 -32.95
N ALA A 643 -26.95 -63.08 -34.19
CA ALA A 643 -27.38 -63.86 -35.35
C ALA A 643 -26.32 -64.91 -35.72
N GLU A 644 -25.04 -64.52 -35.75
CA GLU A 644 -23.91 -65.43 -35.99
C GLU A 644 -23.85 -66.55 -34.94
N LEU A 645 -24.01 -66.20 -33.66
CA LEU A 645 -24.08 -67.19 -32.57
C LEU A 645 -25.30 -68.11 -32.72
N ALA A 646 -26.47 -67.57 -33.08
CA ALA A 646 -27.69 -68.36 -33.28
C ALA A 646 -27.56 -69.32 -34.48
N GLU A 647 -26.95 -68.89 -35.59
CA GLU A 647 -26.65 -69.75 -36.74
C GLU A 647 -25.65 -70.85 -36.39
N THR A 648 -24.56 -70.48 -35.68
CA THR A 648 -23.51 -71.42 -35.25
C THR A 648 -24.07 -72.49 -34.30
N TYR A 649 -24.88 -72.10 -33.32
CA TYR A 649 -25.47 -73.03 -32.35
C TYR A 649 -26.64 -73.82 -32.96
N GLY A 650 -27.37 -73.24 -33.91
CA GLY A 650 -28.37 -73.96 -34.71
C GLY A 650 -27.76 -75.09 -35.55
N ALA A 651 -26.59 -74.86 -36.14
CA ALA A 651 -25.84 -75.87 -36.88
C ALA A 651 -25.26 -77.00 -36.00
N ALA A 652 -25.24 -76.83 -34.68
CA ALA A 652 -24.87 -77.87 -33.72
C ALA A 652 -26.06 -78.77 -33.32
N LEU A 653 -27.30 -78.39 -33.64
CA LEU A 653 -28.52 -79.19 -33.41
C LEU A 653 -28.97 -80.01 -34.62
N THR A 654 -28.39 -79.79 -35.81
CA THR A 654 -28.67 -80.64 -36.98
C THR A 654 -28.18 -82.06 -36.69
N PRO A 655 -29.01 -83.10 -36.96
CA PRO A 655 -28.64 -84.48 -36.68
C PRO A 655 -27.47 -84.88 -37.59
N GLY A 656 -26.27 -84.85 -37.02
CA GLY A 656 -25.06 -85.26 -37.74
C GLY A 656 -23.71 -84.77 -37.19
N SER A 657 -23.63 -83.83 -36.22
CA SER A 657 -22.34 -83.18 -35.92
C SER A 657 -21.81 -83.24 -34.48
N MET A 658 -22.45 -83.93 -33.52
CA MET A 658 -21.81 -84.21 -32.21
C MET A 658 -22.07 -85.62 -31.68
N LYS A 659 -21.12 -86.52 -31.99
CA LYS A 659 -20.43 -87.48 -31.08
C LYS A 659 -19.97 -88.71 -31.86
N LYS A 660 -18.65 -88.87 -31.96
CA LYS A 660 -18.03 -90.21 -32.07
C LYS A 660 -18.48 -91.02 -30.86
N GLY A 661 -19.12 -92.16 -31.10
CA GLY A 661 -19.41 -93.14 -30.07
C GLY A 661 -20.47 -94.17 -30.49
N SER A 662 -19.99 -95.27 -31.07
CA SER A 662 -20.60 -96.60 -31.15
C SER A 662 -21.93 -96.81 -31.92
N GLU A 663 -21.76 -97.41 -33.11
CA GLU A 663 -22.39 -98.66 -33.58
C GLU A 663 -23.91 -98.91 -33.44
N ALA A 664 -24.43 -99.43 -34.57
CA ALA A 664 -25.67 -100.18 -34.78
C ALA A 664 -26.99 -99.40 -34.99
N ALA A 665 -27.31 -99.10 -36.25
CA ALA A 665 -28.53 -99.59 -36.91
C ALA A 665 -28.52 -99.18 -38.39
N GLY A 666 -29.09 -100.02 -39.25
CA GLY A 666 -28.88 -100.00 -40.69
C GLY A 666 -29.53 -98.83 -41.43
N LEU A 667 -28.83 -98.40 -42.48
CA LEU A 667 -29.28 -97.50 -43.52
C LEU A 667 -30.60 -98.00 -44.16
N SER A 668 -31.58 -97.09 -44.27
CA SER A 668 -32.47 -97.06 -45.44
C SER A 668 -32.16 -95.79 -46.22
N LYS A 669 -31.83 -95.98 -47.50
CA LYS A 669 -31.69 -94.93 -48.50
C LYS A 669 -33.09 -94.48 -48.89
N ASP A 670 -33.40 -93.19 -48.70
CA ASP A 670 -34.18 -92.40 -49.65
C ASP A 670 -33.86 -90.89 -49.47
N ASP A 671 -33.27 -90.37 -50.55
CA ASP A 671 -32.99 -89.02 -51.03
C ASP A 671 -33.11 -87.75 -50.12
N PRO A 672 -31.99 -87.23 -49.55
CA PRO A 672 -31.91 -85.92 -48.91
C PRO A 672 -31.84 -84.74 -49.91
N GLY A 673 -31.86 -85.00 -51.22
CA GLY A 673 -31.81 -83.96 -52.25
C GLY A 673 -33.11 -83.17 -52.41
N SER A 674 -34.26 -83.77 -52.11
CA SER A 674 -35.57 -83.15 -52.37
C SER A 674 -36.00 -82.11 -51.33
N GLU A 675 -35.60 -82.28 -50.06
CA GLU A 675 -35.92 -81.34 -48.98
C GLU A 675 -34.97 -80.13 -48.97
N VAL A 676 -33.70 -80.31 -49.32
CA VAL A 676 -32.77 -79.18 -49.51
C VAL A 676 -33.16 -78.36 -50.75
N GLN A 677 -33.61 -79.01 -51.82
CA GLN A 677 -34.14 -78.29 -52.99
C GLN A 677 -35.49 -77.60 -52.72
N SER A 678 -36.36 -78.13 -51.85
CA SER A 678 -37.62 -77.47 -51.48
C SER A 678 -37.38 -76.24 -50.61
N VAL A 679 -36.41 -76.30 -49.68
CA VAL A 679 -35.97 -75.15 -48.87
C VAL A 679 -35.24 -74.10 -49.72
N LEU A 680 -34.39 -74.51 -50.67
CA LEU A 680 -33.75 -73.58 -51.61
C LEU A 680 -34.74 -72.95 -52.61
N LYS A 681 -35.77 -73.69 -53.05
CA LYS A 681 -36.88 -73.13 -53.86
C LYS A 681 -37.73 -72.16 -53.06
N GLU A 682 -38.02 -72.47 -51.80
CA GLU A 682 -38.79 -71.58 -50.92
C GLU A 682 -37.99 -70.31 -50.53
N LYS A 683 -36.68 -70.43 -50.33
CA LYS A 683 -35.78 -69.28 -50.17
C LYS A 683 -35.72 -68.43 -51.43
N ALA A 684 -35.57 -69.04 -52.61
CA ALA A 684 -35.60 -68.32 -53.88
C ALA A 684 -36.97 -67.62 -54.13
N ARG A 685 -38.07 -68.25 -53.71
CA ARG A 685 -39.42 -67.65 -53.76
C ARG A 685 -39.54 -66.44 -52.84
N ARG A 686 -39.09 -66.53 -51.59
CA ARG A 686 -39.13 -65.42 -50.63
C ARG A 686 -38.17 -64.28 -50.98
N ASP A 687 -37.01 -64.59 -51.55
CA ASP A 687 -36.08 -63.58 -52.06
C ASP A 687 -36.64 -62.87 -53.30
N SER A 688 -37.36 -63.59 -54.16
CA SER A 688 -38.13 -63.01 -55.26
C SER A 688 -39.25 -62.08 -54.75
N GLU A 689 -40.01 -62.50 -53.73
CA GLU A 689 -41.07 -61.68 -53.12
C GLU A 689 -40.51 -60.44 -52.41
N ARG A 690 -39.36 -60.53 -51.74
CA ARG A 690 -38.67 -59.38 -51.14
C ARG A 690 -38.13 -58.41 -52.18
N ARG A 691 -37.60 -58.90 -53.30
CA ARG A 691 -37.16 -58.04 -54.43
C ARG A 691 -38.36 -57.38 -55.10
N ALA A 692 -39.48 -58.08 -55.27
CA ALA A 692 -40.71 -57.52 -55.81
C ALA A 692 -41.32 -56.46 -54.87
N ALA A 693 -41.30 -56.70 -53.56
CA ALA A 693 -41.73 -55.71 -52.56
C ALA A 693 -40.81 -54.48 -52.52
N ALA A 694 -39.49 -54.67 -52.59
CA ALA A 694 -38.53 -53.56 -52.66
C ALA A 694 -38.62 -52.78 -53.99
N ALA A 695 -38.92 -53.45 -55.11
CA ALA A 695 -39.19 -52.80 -56.39
C ALA A 695 -40.51 -52.00 -56.37
N ALA A 696 -41.59 -52.57 -55.83
CA ALA A 696 -42.86 -51.88 -55.66
C ALA A 696 -42.77 -50.68 -54.69
N GLN A 697 -41.91 -50.77 -53.67
CA GLN A 697 -41.64 -49.67 -52.74
C GLN A 697 -40.76 -48.58 -53.38
N ARG A 698 -39.83 -48.95 -54.28
CA ARG A 698 -39.06 -48.00 -55.11
C ARG A 698 -39.92 -47.32 -56.17
N GLU A 699 -40.90 -47.99 -56.76
CA GLU A 699 -41.89 -47.36 -57.66
C GLU A 699 -42.83 -46.41 -56.90
N ARG A 700 -43.18 -46.71 -55.64
CA ARG A 700 -43.97 -45.82 -54.77
C ARG A 700 -43.18 -44.63 -54.22
N GLN A 701 -41.86 -44.70 -54.20
CA GLN A 701 -40.94 -43.64 -53.77
C GLN A 701 -40.26 -42.91 -54.94
N ALA A 702 -40.55 -43.31 -56.19
CA ALA A 702 -40.13 -42.55 -57.35
C ALA A 702 -40.91 -41.23 -57.39
N PRO A 703 -40.24 -40.06 -57.44
CA PRO A 703 -40.92 -38.79 -57.52
C PRO A 703 -41.78 -38.75 -58.80
N SER A 704 -43.04 -38.34 -58.64
CA SER A 704 -43.92 -38.01 -59.76
C SER A 704 -43.30 -36.88 -60.58
N THR A 705 -42.60 -37.22 -61.66
CA THR A 705 -42.30 -36.28 -62.74
C THR A 705 -43.54 -36.13 -63.60
N ALA A 706 -44.47 -35.29 -63.14
CA ALA A 706 -45.50 -34.68 -63.96
C ALA A 706 -45.73 -33.25 -63.46
N ALA A 707 -45.01 -32.31 -64.06
CA ALA A 707 -45.51 -30.94 -64.20
C ALA A 707 -46.67 -30.98 -65.22
N PRO A 708 -47.74 -30.21 -65.01
CA PRO A 708 -47.97 -29.06 -65.88
C PRO A 708 -48.44 -27.82 -65.08
N GLU A 709 -47.78 -26.69 -65.28
CA GLU A 709 -48.21 -25.55 -66.13
C GLU A 709 -49.32 -24.70 -65.49
N GLY A 710 -48.97 -23.44 -65.22
CA GLY A 710 -49.88 -22.37 -64.83
C GLY A 710 -50.89 -22.02 -65.93
N PRO A 711 -51.81 -21.07 -65.67
CA PRO A 711 -51.51 -19.75 -65.12
C PRO A 711 -52.03 -19.46 -63.72
#